data_AF-A0A354GKG3-F1
#
_entry.id   AF-A0A354GKG3-F1
#
_cell.length_a   1.000
_cell.length_b   1.000
_cell.length_c   1.000
_cell.angle_alpha   90.00
_cell.angle_beta   90.00
_cell.angle_gamma   90.00
#
_symmetry.space_group_name_H-M   'P 1'
#
loop_
_entity.id
_entity.type
_entity.pdbx_description
1 polymer ?
#
loop_
_entity_poly.entity_id
_entity_poly.type
_entity_poly.pdbx_seq_one_letter_code
_entity_poly.pdbx_strand_id
1 'polypeptide(L)'
;DKPKAAPPKTVADDAKRPEGDTDAEKIQRTWVAVSGERDGKELTPAQLEAFLFVIARDQFAFGPHYLPDVLATYKLDPTKTPKEIELTVLEGYRKGKAMKYLYRLDGDRLTLCFQIAADAPAPTEFATKADSGLCLVHLKHWPRDDAPKDLTAKIIAPATVASTDPELKGELVLTNKGDASVRICTLCNDNDGLSGPFGISRVPDWWKSDGPRWETSAKSVLALEPGKSYSFPFTIRRAQFKDRDAFLITGYYSVSREDFAKKLAVWRGKVEAAPLLVQVKPKEDKPPHAKPAADKSEGKAPDVIAKYKIVAEATQPAGSPILMKLIWTNTGTEPLRYWSSGGDYPGLGLTAKVTDAAGKVRELPRAGDSLTMPAAIVPLPEGVYTVEVNDGSAKVTVKDDAKMFKKREDDLHARIGKGELFAQYVIAAYLTPSLRERLLKDLSVTDSDTAWQAAQMLHGVEKLPTDVVPLLAQAMDKQMALEEARGKRYNPKETTILISYIAEMAGRIGSDEALDAVVKLTHNKMGGPSGIGALGMFKQELALKELHGFLKSTDESQRFAAATTLANRRDPAAVEELLAVIASSQTARGWRAFACLALANYPGDPRVEPAIKTVLSDGEWGDRAKQALEQLHAAQKK
;
A
#
# COMPACT_ATOMS: atom_id res chain seq x y z
N ASP A 1 -12.03 46.01 18.48
CA ASP A 1 -12.41 44.59 18.57
C ASP A 1 -11.44 43.67 17.84
N LYS A 2 -10.74 42.80 18.59
CA LYS A 2 -10.08 41.60 18.08
C LYS A 2 -10.46 40.46 19.04
N PRO A 3 -10.98 39.32 18.56
CA PRO A 3 -11.54 38.31 19.45
C PRO A 3 -10.44 37.57 20.21
N LYS A 4 -10.51 37.61 21.55
CA LYS A 4 -9.75 36.74 22.45
C LYS A 4 -10.13 35.29 22.17
N ALA A 5 -9.18 34.48 21.71
CA ALA A 5 -9.35 33.03 21.69
C ALA A 5 -9.48 32.53 23.14
N ALA A 6 -10.63 31.94 23.46
CA ALA A 6 -10.89 31.32 24.76
C ALA A 6 -10.02 30.07 24.95
N PRO A 7 -9.63 29.72 26.19
CA PRO A 7 -8.84 28.53 26.45
C PRO A 7 -9.65 27.26 26.10
N PRO A 8 -9.08 26.27 25.40
CA PRO A 8 -9.78 25.03 25.08
C PRO A 8 -10.08 24.23 26.35
N LYS A 9 -11.28 23.64 26.37
CA LYS A 9 -11.89 22.92 27.49
C LYS A 9 -11.13 21.63 27.80
N THR A 10 -10.91 21.35 29.08
CA THR A 10 -10.50 20.05 29.61
C THR A 10 -11.60 19.01 29.32
N VAL A 11 -11.29 17.98 28.55
CA VAL A 11 -12.19 16.84 28.30
C VAL A 11 -11.81 15.72 29.29
N ALA A 12 -12.75 15.36 30.17
CA ALA A 12 -12.64 14.26 31.12
C ALA A 12 -12.76 12.89 30.42
N ASP A 13 -12.12 11.89 31.04
CA ASP A 13 -11.78 10.56 30.51
C ASP A 13 -12.94 9.53 30.51
N ASP A 14 -12.64 8.39 29.89
CA ASP A 14 -13.22 7.05 30.05
C ASP A 14 -14.51 6.64 29.30
N ALA A 15 -14.30 6.10 28.08
CA ALA A 15 -15.19 5.09 27.52
C ALA A 15 -14.68 3.69 27.92
N LYS A 16 -15.52 2.99 28.70
CA LYS A 16 -15.27 1.70 29.38
C LYS A 16 -14.96 0.55 28.41
N ARG A 17 -13.95 -0.27 28.76
CA ARG A 17 -13.44 -1.47 28.07
C ARG A 17 -14.49 -2.60 28.00
N PRO A 18 -14.53 -3.47 26.97
CA PRO A 18 -15.36 -4.68 27.01
C PRO A 18 -14.78 -5.71 27.98
N GLU A 19 -15.57 -6.10 28.99
CA GLU A 19 -15.27 -7.13 30.00
C GLU A 19 -16.17 -8.35 29.76
N GLY A 20 -15.86 -9.13 28.72
CA GLY A 20 -16.60 -10.35 28.42
C GLY A 20 -15.68 -11.56 28.31
N ASP A 21 -16.26 -12.75 28.53
CA ASP A 21 -15.51 -14.00 28.69
C ASP A 21 -15.26 -14.76 27.38
N THR A 22 -15.82 -14.30 26.26
CA THR A 22 -15.70 -14.99 24.97
C THR A 22 -14.43 -14.58 24.21
N ASP A 23 -13.92 -15.48 23.35
CA ASP A 23 -12.79 -15.16 22.46
C ASP A 23 -13.09 -13.94 21.58
N ALA A 24 -14.34 -13.76 21.14
CA ALA A 24 -14.78 -12.63 20.33
C ALA A 24 -14.65 -11.28 21.05
N GLU A 25 -14.75 -11.24 22.38
CA GLU A 25 -14.55 -10.03 23.18
C GLU A 25 -13.07 -9.85 23.53
N LYS A 26 -12.39 -10.94 23.89
CA LYS A 26 -10.98 -10.93 24.31
C LYS A 26 -10.03 -10.56 23.18
N ILE A 27 -10.34 -10.96 21.94
CA ILE A 27 -9.50 -10.69 20.76
C ILE A 27 -9.55 -9.23 20.30
N GLN A 28 -10.60 -8.48 20.64
CA GLN A 28 -10.82 -7.12 20.14
C GLN A 28 -9.88 -6.09 20.79
N ARG A 29 -8.68 -5.95 20.22
CA ARG A 29 -7.61 -5.03 20.66
C ARG A 29 -6.71 -4.67 19.50
N THR A 30 -5.82 -3.72 19.75
CA THR A 30 -4.60 -3.55 18.96
C THR A 30 -3.52 -4.48 19.50
N TRP A 31 -2.98 -5.31 18.62
CA TRP A 31 -1.98 -6.32 18.89
C TRP A 31 -0.71 -6.00 18.10
N VAL A 32 0.43 -6.07 18.78
CA VAL A 32 1.75 -5.79 18.21
C VAL A 32 2.61 -7.04 18.31
N ALA A 33 3.35 -7.37 17.25
CA ALA A 33 4.26 -8.50 17.28
C ALA A 33 5.45 -8.24 18.19
N VAL A 34 5.71 -9.21 19.07
CA VAL A 34 6.84 -9.21 20.01
C VAL A 34 7.86 -10.29 19.68
N SER A 35 7.44 -11.34 18.97
CA SER A 35 8.31 -12.37 18.39
C SER A 35 7.56 -13.14 17.32
N GLY A 36 8.27 -13.97 16.56
CA GLY A 36 7.67 -14.84 15.55
C GLY A 36 8.71 -15.45 14.63
N GLU A 37 8.25 -16.29 13.73
CA GLU A 37 9.05 -16.96 12.71
C GLU A 37 8.32 -16.97 11.36
N ARG A 38 9.09 -16.97 10.28
CA ARG A 38 8.63 -17.15 8.91
C ARG A 38 9.51 -18.18 8.24
N ASP A 39 8.90 -19.18 7.61
CA ASP A 39 9.63 -20.23 6.90
C ASP A 39 10.73 -20.89 7.76
N GLY A 40 10.43 -21.17 9.03
CA GLY A 40 11.35 -21.75 10.01
C GLY A 40 12.46 -20.82 10.49
N LYS A 41 12.40 -19.51 10.20
CA LYS A 41 13.41 -18.52 10.60
C LYS A 41 12.77 -17.43 11.44
N GLU A 42 13.39 -17.09 12.57
CA GLU A 42 12.91 -16.00 13.43
C GLU A 42 12.81 -14.67 12.67
N LEU A 43 11.76 -13.90 12.97
CA LEU A 43 11.51 -12.56 12.44
C LEU A 43 12.41 -11.55 13.17
N THR A 44 13.04 -10.65 12.42
CA THR A 44 13.82 -9.53 12.99
C THR A 44 12.89 -8.45 13.58
N PRO A 45 13.37 -7.54 14.44
CA PRO A 45 12.56 -6.43 14.96
C PRO A 45 11.90 -5.60 13.84
N ALA A 46 12.67 -5.22 12.81
CA ALA A 46 12.10 -4.55 11.62
C ALA A 46 11.02 -5.36 10.89
N GLN A 47 11.11 -6.70 10.87
CA GLN A 47 10.06 -7.55 10.31
C GLN A 47 8.85 -7.65 11.25
N LEU A 48 9.05 -7.63 12.57
CA LEU A 48 7.97 -7.57 13.55
C LEU A 48 7.18 -6.26 13.44
N GLU A 49 7.82 -5.16 13.04
CA GLU A 49 7.13 -3.89 12.72
C GLU A 49 6.19 -3.99 11.51
N ALA A 50 6.31 -5.01 10.66
CA ALA A 50 5.35 -5.28 9.60
C ALA A 50 4.01 -5.85 10.11
N PHE A 51 3.92 -6.18 11.41
CA PHE A 51 2.82 -6.91 12.01
C PHE A 51 2.14 -6.13 13.15
N LEU A 52 1.34 -5.14 12.76
CA LEU A 52 0.30 -4.54 13.60
C LEU A 52 -1.04 -5.16 13.23
N PHE A 53 -1.81 -5.61 14.22
CA PHE A 53 -3.15 -6.15 14.03
C PHE A 53 -4.16 -5.36 14.86
N VAL A 54 -5.14 -4.74 14.22
CA VAL A 54 -6.22 -4.01 14.90
C VAL A 54 -7.52 -4.76 14.69
N ILE A 55 -8.04 -5.34 15.78
CA ILE A 55 -9.26 -6.14 15.75
C ILE A 55 -10.32 -5.39 16.54
N ALA A 56 -11.40 -5.01 15.87
CA ALA A 56 -12.49 -4.27 16.49
C ALA A 56 -13.81 -4.62 15.81
N ARG A 57 -14.82 -4.99 16.62
CA ARG A 57 -16.11 -5.49 16.16
C ARG A 57 -15.93 -6.67 15.20
N ASP A 58 -16.41 -6.53 13.97
CA ASP A 58 -16.34 -7.49 12.87
C ASP A 58 -15.16 -7.23 11.92
N GLN A 59 -14.30 -6.27 12.23
CA GLN A 59 -13.18 -5.85 11.38
C GLN A 59 -11.82 -6.23 11.95
N PHE A 60 -10.90 -6.48 11.02
CA PHE A 60 -9.55 -6.95 11.27
C PHE A 60 -8.62 -6.21 10.29
N ALA A 61 -7.89 -5.21 10.79
CA ALA A 61 -6.89 -4.49 10.00
C ALA A 61 -5.50 -5.01 10.32
N PHE A 62 -4.64 -5.13 9.30
CA PHE A 62 -3.26 -5.54 9.50
C PHE A 62 -2.30 -4.92 8.48
N GLY A 63 -1.03 -4.85 8.86
CA GLY A 63 0.06 -4.32 8.04
C GLY A 63 1.13 -3.64 8.89
N PRO A 64 2.03 -2.85 8.26
CA PRO A 64 3.10 -2.16 8.97
C PRO A 64 2.58 -1.25 10.09
N HIS A 65 3.36 -1.15 11.17
CA HIS A 65 3.03 -0.40 12.40
C HIS A 65 2.66 1.08 12.14
N TYR A 66 3.25 1.67 11.09
CA TYR A 66 3.04 3.05 10.70
C TYR A 66 1.92 3.26 9.67
N LEU A 67 1.46 2.19 9.00
CA LEU A 67 0.39 2.24 8.01
C LEU A 67 -0.16 0.82 7.74
N PRO A 68 -1.14 0.33 8.51
CA PRO A 68 -1.81 -0.92 8.14
C PRO A 68 -2.57 -0.70 6.84
N ASP A 69 -2.19 -1.48 5.83
CA ASP A 69 -2.58 -1.33 4.45
C ASP A 69 -3.62 -2.36 4.00
N VAL A 70 -3.99 -3.29 4.90
CA VAL A 70 -5.03 -4.30 4.67
C VAL A 70 -6.14 -4.17 5.70
N LEU A 71 -7.39 -4.14 5.21
CA LEU A 71 -8.60 -4.19 6.02
C LEU A 71 -9.40 -5.43 5.63
N ALA A 72 -9.88 -6.20 6.61
CA ALA A 72 -10.67 -7.41 6.42
C ALA A 72 -11.87 -7.47 7.39
N THR A 73 -12.88 -8.27 7.07
CA THR A 73 -13.79 -8.82 8.10
C THR A 73 -13.24 -10.15 8.61
N TYR A 74 -13.67 -10.58 9.79
CA TYR A 74 -13.24 -11.86 10.36
C TYR A 74 -14.38 -12.66 11.00
N LYS A 75 -14.20 -13.98 11.03
CA LYS A 75 -15.03 -14.92 11.78
C LYS A 75 -14.14 -15.87 12.57
N LEU A 76 -14.41 -16.02 13.86
CA LEU A 76 -13.72 -16.98 14.74
C LEU A 76 -14.48 -18.31 14.75
N ASP A 77 -13.74 -19.41 14.72
CA ASP A 77 -14.23 -20.75 15.06
C ASP A 77 -13.47 -21.29 16.28
N PRO A 78 -13.96 -21.01 17.51
CA PRO A 78 -13.32 -21.48 18.74
C PRO A 78 -13.50 -22.98 19.00
N THR A 79 -14.30 -23.69 18.17
CA THR A 79 -14.60 -25.11 18.35
C THR A 79 -13.58 -26.03 17.67
N LYS A 80 -12.74 -25.48 16.78
CA LYS A 80 -11.66 -26.20 16.10
C LYS A 80 -10.43 -26.36 16.98
N THR A 81 -9.65 -27.40 16.72
CA THR A 81 -8.37 -27.66 17.39
C THR A 81 -7.32 -27.98 16.33
N PRO A 82 -6.37 -27.06 16.02
CA PRO A 82 -6.24 -25.68 16.54
C PRO A 82 -7.41 -24.76 16.19
N LYS A 83 -7.64 -23.68 16.97
CA LYS A 83 -8.72 -22.71 16.71
C LYS A 83 -8.42 -21.89 15.46
N GLU A 84 -9.45 -21.55 14.68
CA GLU A 84 -9.31 -20.90 13.37
C GLU A 84 -9.94 -19.51 13.30
N ILE A 85 -9.32 -18.61 12.53
CA ILE A 85 -9.90 -17.34 12.08
C ILE A 85 -9.98 -17.38 10.56
N GLU A 86 -11.17 -17.09 10.04
CA GLU A 86 -11.38 -16.83 8.62
C GLU A 86 -11.46 -15.32 8.39
N LEU A 87 -10.58 -14.78 7.56
CA LEU A 87 -10.55 -13.37 7.17
C LEU A 87 -11.08 -13.22 5.74
N THR A 88 -11.86 -12.17 5.48
CA THR A 88 -12.23 -11.75 4.12
C THR A 88 -11.73 -10.34 3.88
N VAL A 89 -10.76 -10.16 2.98
CA VAL A 89 -10.08 -8.87 2.76
C VAL A 89 -10.97 -7.90 1.98
N LEU A 90 -11.24 -6.73 2.56
CA LEU A 90 -12.05 -5.63 2.01
C LEU A 90 -11.21 -4.58 1.26
N GLU A 91 -10.02 -4.24 1.77
CA GLU A 91 -9.07 -3.26 1.19
C GLU A 91 -7.63 -3.78 1.29
N GLY A 92 -6.73 -3.36 0.39
CA GLY A 92 -5.31 -3.74 0.37
C GLY A 92 -4.91 -4.71 -0.75
N TYR A 93 -3.64 -5.12 -0.79
CA TYR A 93 -3.04 -5.93 -1.88
C TYR A 93 -3.66 -7.33 -2.06
N ARG A 94 -4.49 -7.80 -1.12
CA ARG A 94 -5.23 -9.07 -1.15
C ARG A 94 -6.75 -8.91 -1.23
N LYS A 95 -7.26 -7.74 -1.65
CA LYS A 95 -8.70 -7.46 -1.70
C LYS A 95 -9.51 -8.59 -2.37
N GLY A 96 -10.59 -9.00 -1.71
CA GLY A 96 -11.50 -10.06 -2.15
C GLY A 96 -11.04 -11.50 -1.86
N LYS A 97 -9.85 -11.69 -1.28
CA LYS A 97 -9.37 -13.04 -0.89
C LYS A 97 -9.85 -13.41 0.51
N ALA A 98 -10.23 -14.66 0.66
CA ALA A 98 -10.39 -15.30 1.97
C ALA A 98 -9.02 -15.80 2.45
N MET A 99 -8.69 -15.61 3.72
CA MET A 99 -7.47 -16.12 4.33
C MET A 99 -7.80 -16.89 5.60
N LYS A 100 -7.04 -17.96 5.85
CA LYS A 100 -7.18 -18.78 7.06
C LYS A 100 -5.98 -18.62 7.97
N TYR A 101 -6.28 -18.35 9.25
CA TYR A 101 -5.31 -18.15 10.30
C TYR A 101 -5.61 -19.15 11.41
N LEU A 102 -4.58 -19.68 12.05
CA LEU A 102 -4.73 -20.31 13.36
C LEU A 102 -4.56 -19.26 14.44
N TYR A 103 -5.32 -19.36 15.54
CA TYR A 103 -5.16 -18.44 16.67
C TYR A 103 -5.17 -19.12 18.04
N ARG A 104 -4.42 -18.54 18.97
CA ARG A 104 -4.48 -18.88 20.40
C ARG A 104 -4.50 -17.61 21.24
N LEU A 105 -5.43 -17.53 22.18
CA LEU A 105 -5.60 -16.40 23.09
C LEU A 105 -5.30 -16.83 24.52
N ASP A 106 -4.31 -16.18 25.12
CA ASP A 106 -3.84 -16.44 26.48
C ASP A 106 -3.72 -15.10 27.22
N GLY A 107 -4.84 -14.57 27.73
CA GLY A 107 -4.88 -13.31 28.49
C GLY A 107 -4.46 -12.10 27.66
N ASP A 108 -3.26 -11.57 27.91
CA ASP A 108 -2.66 -10.45 27.20
C ASP A 108 -1.82 -10.84 25.97
N ARG A 109 -1.86 -12.12 25.57
CA ARG A 109 -1.13 -12.68 24.43
C ARG A 109 -2.07 -13.24 23.37
N LEU A 110 -1.71 -12.99 22.12
CA LEU A 110 -2.35 -13.58 20.94
C LEU A 110 -1.25 -14.24 20.09
N THR A 111 -1.43 -15.50 19.73
CA THR A 111 -0.56 -16.17 18.74
C THR A 111 -1.35 -16.33 17.46
N LEU A 112 -0.77 -15.96 16.32
CA LEU A 112 -1.37 -16.15 14.99
C LEU A 112 -0.42 -16.96 14.10
N CYS A 113 -0.94 -17.92 13.34
CA CYS A 113 -0.20 -18.58 12.27
C CYS A 113 -0.96 -18.46 10.94
N PHE A 114 -0.31 -18.03 9.87
CA PHE A 114 -0.95 -17.71 8.60
C PHE A 114 -0.01 -17.81 7.40
N GLN A 115 -0.60 -17.88 6.20
CA GLN A 115 0.10 -17.94 4.92
C GLN A 115 0.58 -16.56 4.47
N ILE A 116 1.86 -16.44 4.13
CA ILE A 116 2.42 -15.25 3.47
C ILE A 116 2.55 -15.46 1.96
N ALA A 117 2.78 -16.67 1.46
CA ALA A 117 2.72 -16.95 0.03
C ALA A 117 1.30 -17.29 -0.42
N ALA A 118 0.90 -16.89 -1.63
CA ALA A 118 -0.48 -17.07 -2.12
C ALA A 118 -0.82 -18.53 -2.44
N ASP A 119 0.20 -19.35 -2.67
CA ASP A 119 0.17 -20.77 -3.06
C ASP A 119 0.55 -21.72 -1.90
N ALA A 120 0.92 -21.18 -0.74
CA ALA A 120 1.23 -22.00 0.44
C ALA A 120 0.00 -22.77 0.95
N PRO A 121 0.15 -23.97 1.51
CA PRO A 121 -0.95 -24.68 2.16
C PRO A 121 -1.43 -23.95 3.42
N ALA A 122 -2.69 -24.15 3.81
CA ALA A 122 -3.22 -23.51 5.02
C ALA A 122 -2.52 -24.07 6.26
N PRO A 123 -2.22 -23.24 7.28
CA PRO A 123 -1.60 -23.71 8.50
C PRO A 123 -2.53 -24.71 9.20
N THR A 124 -1.98 -25.85 9.59
CA THR A 124 -2.69 -26.91 10.34
C THR A 124 -2.16 -27.09 11.76
N GLU A 125 -0.99 -26.53 12.05
CA GLU A 125 -0.32 -26.50 13.34
C GLU A 125 0.35 -25.14 13.58
N PHE A 126 0.62 -24.79 14.84
CA PHE A 126 1.38 -23.57 15.18
C PHE A 126 2.89 -23.78 15.00
N ALA A 127 3.31 -24.03 13.77
CA ALA A 127 4.71 -24.19 13.42
C ALA A 127 4.95 -23.75 11.98
N THR A 128 6.14 -23.23 11.70
CA THR A 128 6.63 -23.02 10.34
C THR A 128 7.80 -23.95 10.06
N LYS A 129 7.99 -24.30 8.78
CA LYS A 129 9.15 -25.06 8.30
C LYS A 129 9.84 -24.29 7.19
N ALA A 130 11.09 -24.63 6.90
CA ALA A 130 11.79 -24.08 5.73
C ALA A 130 10.91 -24.19 4.48
N ASP A 131 10.76 -23.08 3.77
CA ASP A 131 10.00 -22.94 2.52
C ASP A 131 8.51 -23.34 2.61
N SER A 132 7.92 -23.31 3.81
CA SER A 132 6.49 -23.63 4.02
C SER A 132 5.53 -22.55 3.50
N GLY A 133 6.01 -21.33 3.28
CA GLY A 133 5.22 -20.14 2.97
C GLY A 133 4.37 -19.64 4.15
N LEU A 134 4.67 -20.10 5.37
CA LEU A 134 3.94 -19.80 6.59
C LEU A 134 4.68 -18.81 7.50
N CYS A 135 3.91 -18.09 8.30
CA CYS A 135 4.39 -17.20 9.34
C CYS A 135 3.64 -17.46 10.64
N LEU A 136 4.36 -17.52 11.75
CA LEU A 136 3.86 -17.64 13.10
C LEU A 136 4.31 -16.40 13.87
N VAL A 137 3.38 -15.65 14.46
CA VAL A 137 3.68 -14.46 15.26
C VAL A 137 3.07 -14.58 16.65
N HIS A 138 3.84 -14.15 17.63
CA HIS A 138 3.39 -13.93 18.99
C HIS A 138 3.22 -12.44 19.22
N LEU A 139 2.02 -12.08 19.67
CA LEU A 139 1.57 -10.71 19.79
C LEU A 139 1.23 -10.39 21.25
N LYS A 140 1.42 -9.13 21.63
CA LYS A 140 0.97 -8.56 22.90
C LYS A 140 0.02 -7.39 22.61
N HIS A 141 -0.88 -7.06 23.54
CA HIS A 141 -1.74 -5.89 23.36
C HIS A 141 -0.96 -4.57 23.46
N TRP A 142 -1.46 -3.53 22.78
CA TRP A 142 -1.00 -2.15 22.89
C TRP A 142 -1.31 -1.52 24.26
N PRO A 143 -0.45 -0.64 24.84
CA PRO A 143 0.82 -0.11 24.33
C PRO A 143 2.01 -1.06 24.52
N ARG A 144 3.11 -0.83 23.78
CA ARG A 144 4.38 -1.55 23.96
C ARG A 144 4.98 -1.28 25.35
N ASP A 145 5.78 -2.23 25.84
CA ASP A 145 6.47 -2.13 27.14
C ASP A 145 7.53 -1.00 27.19
N ASP A 146 7.99 -0.53 26.02
CA ASP A 146 8.96 0.56 25.85
C ASP A 146 8.32 1.95 25.67
N ALA A 147 6.98 2.06 25.73
CA ALA A 147 6.29 3.32 25.61
C ALA A 147 6.67 4.31 26.74
N PRO A 148 6.81 5.62 26.46
CA PRO A 148 7.08 6.60 27.50
C PRO A 148 6.04 6.57 28.61
N LYS A 149 6.49 6.55 29.87
CA LYS A 149 5.62 6.48 31.05
C LYS A 149 5.11 7.85 31.49
N ASP A 150 5.83 8.90 31.12
CA ASP A 150 5.59 10.29 31.48
C ASP A 150 4.59 10.98 30.54
N LEU A 151 4.64 10.69 29.24
CA LEU A 151 3.76 11.29 28.24
C LEU A 151 3.03 10.23 27.43
N THR A 152 1.70 10.32 27.36
CA THR A 152 0.83 9.40 26.62
C THR A 152 0.08 10.12 25.50
N ALA A 153 -0.31 9.39 24.44
CA ALA A 153 -1.09 9.93 23.33
C ALA A 153 -2.38 9.13 23.11
N LYS A 154 -3.47 9.81 22.75
CA LYS A 154 -4.78 9.21 22.45
C LYS A 154 -5.44 9.93 21.29
N ILE A 155 -6.00 9.18 20.34
CA ILE A 155 -6.85 9.75 19.29
C ILE A 155 -8.29 9.81 19.83
N ILE A 156 -8.89 11.00 19.75
CA ILE A 156 -10.30 11.22 20.06
C ILE A 156 -10.99 11.64 18.76
N ALA A 157 -11.79 10.75 18.20
CA ALA A 157 -12.64 11.03 17.04
C ALA A 157 -13.86 10.09 17.03
N PRO A 158 -14.91 10.41 16.26
CA PRO A 158 -16.01 9.48 16.05
C PRO A 158 -15.52 8.15 15.46
N ALA A 159 -15.91 7.03 16.07
CA ALA A 159 -15.65 5.69 15.53
C ALA A 159 -16.50 5.37 14.28
N THR A 160 -17.38 6.29 13.88
CA THR A 160 -18.20 6.21 12.68
C THR A 160 -18.36 7.60 12.05
N VAL A 161 -18.30 7.71 10.73
CA VAL A 161 -18.55 8.95 9.97
C VAL A 161 -19.53 8.66 8.84
N ALA A 162 -20.49 9.55 8.54
CA ALA A 162 -21.32 9.33 7.37
C ALA A 162 -20.54 9.65 6.10
N SER A 163 -20.70 8.85 5.02
CA SER A 163 -20.06 9.12 3.72
C SER A 163 -20.45 10.47 3.11
N THR A 164 -21.52 11.08 3.62
CA THR A 164 -22.00 12.43 3.27
C THR A 164 -21.42 13.55 4.13
N ASP A 165 -20.83 13.23 5.28
CA ASP A 165 -20.27 14.26 6.15
C ASP A 165 -19.12 14.96 5.41
N PRO A 166 -19.07 16.30 5.43
CA PRO A 166 -18.05 17.05 4.68
C PRO A 166 -16.64 16.79 5.21
N GLU A 167 -16.53 16.39 6.47
CA GLU A 167 -15.29 16.12 7.18
C GLU A 167 -15.53 15.28 8.42
N LEU A 168 -14.52 14.49 8.81
CA LEU A 168 -14.37 13.97 10.16
C LEU A 168 -13.37 14.85 10.91
N LYS A 169 -13.75 15.31 12.09
CA LYS A 169 -12.87 16.05 13.01
C LYS A 169 -12.46 15.17 14.17
N GLY A 170 -11.23 15.32 14.60
CA GLY A 170 -10.71 14.65 15.78
C GLY A 170 -9.56 15.41 16.41
N GLU A 171 -9.05 14.86 17.50
CA GLU A 171 -7.92 15.40 18.24
C GLU A 171 -6.91 14.31 18.56
N LEU A 172 -5.63 14.60 18.39
CA LEU A 172 -4.55 13.85 19.01
C LEU A 172 -4.25 14.50 20.36
N VAL A 173 -4.60 13.82 21.44
CA VAL A 173 -4.48 14.32 22.81
C VAL A 173 -3.22 13.76 23.45
N LEU A 174 -2.30 14.64 23.83
CA LEU A 174 -1.17 14.31 24.68
C LEU A 174 -1.53 14.52 26.13
N THR A 175 -1.22 13.58 27.01
CA THR A 175 -1.47 13.68 28.45
C THR A 175 -0.21 13.36 29.23
N ASN A 176 0.18 14.28 30.11
CA ASN A 176 1.24 14.03 31.07
C ASN A 176 0.71 13.08 32.16
N LYS A 177 1.23 11.86 32.21
CA LYS A 177 0.93 10.84 33.24
C LYS A 177 2.08 10.69 34.24
N GLY A 178 3.18 11.43 34.06
CA GLY A 178 4.29 11.49 35.01
C GLY A 178 3.96 12.35 36.23
N ASP A 179 4.96 12.46 37.11
CA ASP A 179 4.92 13.22 38.36
C ASP A 179 5.54 14.62 38.26
N ALA A 180 6.20 14.94 37.13
CA ALA A 180 6.82 16.22 36.85
C ALA A 180 6.20 16.91 35.61
N SER A 181 6.34 18.23 35.52
CA SER A 181 5.87 19.02 34.37
C SER A 181 6.64 18.65 33.10
N VAL A 182 5.91 18.37 32.01
CA VAL A 182 6.47 17.97 30.70
C VAL A 182 6.29 19.13 29.71
N ARG A 183 7.38 19.64 29.16
CA ARG A 183 7.33 20.73 28.17
C ARG A 183 7.22 20.17 26.75
N ILE A 184 6.24 20.60 25.98
CA ILE A 184 6.05 20.20 24.57
C ILE A 184 6.09 21.42 23.66
N CYS A 185 6.40 21.25 22.37
CA CYS A 185 6.28 22.30 21.37
C CYS A 185 5.02 22.04 20.52
N THR A 186 4.09 22.99 20.54
CA THR A 186 2.79 22.86 19.85
C THR A 186 2.85 23.31 18.40
N LEU A 187 3.90 24.03 18.00
CA LEU A 187 4.16 24.36 16.60
C LEU A 187 4.78 23.16 15.89
N CYS A 188 3.94 22.41 15.19
CA CYS A 188 4.32 21.20 14.47
C CYS A 188 4.15 21.37 12.96
N ASN A 189 4.89 20.58 12.20
CA ASN A 189 4.59 20.40 10.79
C ASN A 189 3.34 19.51 10.63
N ASP A 190 2.32 19.99 9.92
CA ASP A 190 1.14 19.21 9.50
C ASP A 190 1.51 18.40 8.26
N ASN A 191 2.10 17.23 8.47
CA ASN A 191 2.71 16.49 7.39
C ASN A 191 1.80 15.37 6.84
N ASP A 192 0.97 15.70 5.85
CA ASP A 192 0.03 14.79 5.17
C ASP A 192 0.72 13.66 4.33
N GLY A 193 2.05 13.52 4.39
CA GLY A 193 2.80 12.66 3.45
C GLY A 193 3.63 11.52 4.06
N LEU A 194 3.88 11.48 5.38
CA LEU A 194 4.69 10.41 6.00
C LEU A 194 3.85 9.23 6.49
N SER A 195 2.57 9.45 6.78
CA SER A 195 1.70 8.46 7.43
C SER A 195 0.42 8.16 6.63
N GLY A 196 0.42 8.48 5.34
CA GLY A 196 -0.73 8.32 4.45
C GLY A 196 -1.89 9.29 4.77
N PRO A 197 -3.03 9.17 4.06
CA PRO A 197 -4.13 10.13 4.13
C PRO A 197 -4.90 10.15 5.47
N PHE A 198 -4.61 9.23 6.40
CA PHE A 198 -5.29 9.12 7.69
C PHE A 198 -4.32 9.12 8.89
N GLY A 199 -3.04 9.42 8.66
CA GLY A 199 -2.03 9.47 9.71
C GLY A 199 -1.81 10.88 10.23
N ILE A 200 -1.85 11.04 11.55
CA ILE A 200 -1.74 12.32 12.25
C ILE A 200 -0.37 12.43 12.94
N SER A 201 0.62 12.97 12.23
CA SER A 201 1.95 13.22 12.80
C SER A 201 2.06 14.63 13.39
N ARG A 202 2.60 14.75 14.61
CA ARG A 202 2.96 16.03 15.24
C ARG A 202 4.44 16.06 15.56
N VAL A 203 5.21 16.69 14.68
CA VAL A 203 6.69 16.69 14.73
C VAL A 203 7.17 18.15 14.67
N PRO A 204 7.51 18.77 15.81
CA PRO A 204 7.91 20.18 15.86
C PRO A 204 9.35 20.44 15.39
N ASP A 205 10.19 19.41 15.37
CA ASP A 205 11.62 19.49 15.08
C ASP A 205 11.99 19.13 13.63
N TRP A 206 11.00 18.78 12.80
CA TRP A 206 11.19 18.35 11.41
C TRP A 206 10.23 19.09 10.44
N TRP A 207 10.79 19.74 9.42
CA TRP A 207 10.07 20.56 8.44
C TRP A 207 10.59 20.28 7.03
N LYS A 208 9.69 20.19 6.02
CA LYS A 208 10.05 19.90 4.62
C LYS A 208 10.70 21.08 3.88
N SER A 209 10.52 22.30 4.37
CA SER A 209 11.08 23.57 3.86
C SER A 209 11.78 24.33 5.01
N ASP A 210 12.18 25.58 4.78
CA ASP A 210 12.69 26.47 5.84
C ASP A 210 11.74 26.43 7.05
N GLY A 211 12.21 25.78 8.13
CA GLY A 211 11.44 25.63 9.35
C GLY A 211 11.25 26.95 10.08
N PRO A 212 10.33 27.02 11.05
CA PRO A 212 10.16 28.21 11.87
C PRO A 212 11.47 28.58 12.56
N ARG A 213 11.74 29.88 12.66
CA ARG A 213 12.86 30.39 13.47
C ARG A 213 12.73 29.91 14.92
N TRP A 214 13.85 29.79 15.62
CA TRP A 214 13.90 29.32 16.99
C TRP A 214 12.98 30.09 17.93
N GLU A 215 12.90 31.41 17.75
CA GLU A 215 12.06 32.30 18.56
C GLU A 215 10.56 32.03 18.35
N THR A 216 10.17 31.63 17.13
CA THR A 216 8.79 31.27 16.80
C THR A 216 8.40 29.95 17.45
N SER A 217 9.29 28.96 17.41
CA SER A 217 9.09 27.67 18.08
C SER A 217 9.07 27.84 19.61
N ALA A 218 9.96 28.66 20.16
CA ALA A 218 10.01 28.95 21.60
C ALA A 218 8.70 29.55 22.14
N LYS A 219 8.03 30.42 21.36
CA LYS A 219 6.71 30.98 21.72
C LYS A 219 5.59 29.94 21.75
N SER A 220 5.80 28.79 21.14
CA SER A 220 4.83 27.69 21.05
C SER A 220 5.20 26.54 21.99
N VAL A 221 6.13 26.76 22.93
CA VAL A 221 6.43 25.80 23.99
C VAL A 221 5.41 25.94 25.11
N LEU A 222 4.80 24.81 25.48
CA LEU A 222 3.81 24.70 26.54
C LEU A 222 4.32 23.74 27.61
N ALA A 223 4.19 24.11 28.88
CA ALA A 223 4.38 23.19 30.00
C ALA A 223 3.06 22.47 30.32
N LEU A 224 3.08 21.14 30.30
CA LEU A 224 1.99 20.28 30.73
C LEU A 224 2.26 19.77 32.14
N GLU A 225 1.51 20.30 33.10
CA GLU A 225 1.55 19.80 34.48
C GLU A 225 1.02 18.35 34.57
N PRO A 226 1.41 17.58 35.60
CA PRO A 226 0.89 16.23 35.82
C PRO A 226 -0.64 16.14 35.71
N GLY A 227 -1.12 15.16 34.95
CA GLY A 227 -2.54 14.95 34.67
C GLY A 227 -3.18 15.94 33.69
N LYS A 228 -2.43 16.94 33.18
CA LYS A 228 -2.92 17.87 32.15
C LYS A 228 -2.67 17.34 30.75
N SER A 229 -3.51 17.81 29.83
CA SER A 229 -3.51 17.38 28.44
C SER A 229 -3.47 18.55 27.47
N TYR A 230 -2.95 18.30 26.27
CA TYR A 230 -3.02 19.20 25.13
C TYR A 230 -3.57 18.48 23.91
N SER A 231 -4.51 19.12 23.20
CA SER A 231 -5.15 18.57 22.01
C SER A 231 -4.59 19.21 20.75
N PHE A 232 -4.12 18.38 19.83
CA PHE A 232 -3.84 18.77 18.46
C PHE A 232 -5.05 18.43 17.58
N PRO A 233 -5.82 19.42 17.09
CA PRO A 233 -6.94 19.14 16.20
C PRO A 233 -6.44 18.60 14.86
N PHE A 234 -7.26 17.78 14.22
CA PHE A 234 -7.08 17.35 12.83
C PHE A 234 -8.43 17.22 12.12
N THR A 235 -8.38 17.30 10.80
CA THR A 235 -9.55 17.18 9.92
C THR A 235 -9.23 16.22 8.79
N ILE A 236 -10.07 15.20 8.61
CA ILE A 236 -10.05 14.30 7.47
C ILE A 236 -11.21 14.70 6.57
N ARG A 237 -10.93 15.11 5.32
CA ARG A 237 -11.95 15.61 4.40
C ARG A 237 -12.73 14.47 3.76
N ARG A 238 -13.99 14.72 3.43
CA ARG A 238 -14.88 13.78 2.74
C ARG A 238 -14.23 13.06 1.56
N ALA A 239 -13.46 13.79 0.73
CA ALA A 239 -12.79 13.21 -0.43
C ALA A 239 -11.84 12.04 -0.10
N GLN A 240 -11.33 11.97 1.13
CA GLN A 240 -10.41 10.91 1.57
C GLN A 240 -11.14 9.63 1.98
N PHE A 241 -12.37 9.73 2.50
CA PHE A 241 -13.10 8.60 3.09
C PHE A 241 -14.45 8.24 2.45
N LYS A 242 -15.05 9.09 1.61
CA LYS A 242 -16.42 8.91 1.10
C LYS A 242 -16.67 7.61 0.32
N ASP A 243 -15.63 7.05 -0.29
CA ASP A 243 -15.69 5.86 -1.15
C ASP A 243 -15.10 4.62 -0.44
N ARG A 244 -14.92 4.69 0.89
CA ARG A 244 -14.38 3.61 1.73
C ARG A 244 -15.48 3.05 2.62
N ASP A 245 -15.31 1.81 3.05
CA ASP A 245 -16.20 1.17 4.04
C ASP A 245 -15.73 1.47 5.48
N ALA A 246 -14.43 1.58 5.68
CA ALA A 246 -13.80 2.02 6.91
C ALA A 246 -12.37 2.50 6.63
N PHE A 247 -11.75 3.13 7.62
CA PHE A 247 -10.34 3.50 7.57
C PHE A 247 -9.76 3.54 8.99
N LEU A 248 -8.44 3.41 9.10
CA LEU A 248 -7.74 3.50 10.37
C LEU A 248 -7.06 4.85 10.50
N ILE A 249 -7.32 5.55 11.60
CA ILE A 249 -6.59 6.75 12.00
C ILE A 249 -5.42 6.33 12.88
N THR A 250 -4.22 6.69 12.47
CA THR A 250 -2.99 6.55 13.28
C THR A 250 -2.51 7.92 13.71
N GLY A 251 -1.73 8.01 14.79
CA GLY A 251 -1.25 9.30 15.25
C GLY A 251 -0.14 9.23 16.28
N TYR A 252 0.79 10.17 16.19
CA TYR A 252 1.93 10.23 17.10
C TYR A 252 2.46 11.66 17.26
N TYR A 253 3.12 11.90 18.40
CA TYR A 253 3.95 13.08 18.64
C TYR A 253 5.40 12.64 18.82
N SER A 254 6.33 13.35 18.16
CA SER A 254 7.74 12.98 18.19
C SER A 254 8.64 14.20 18.21
N VAL A 255 9.62 14.19 19.10
CA VAL A 255 10.77 15.10 19.11
C VAL A 255 12.02 14.24 19.09
N SER A 256 12.72 14.23 17.97
CA SER A 256 13.88 13.37 17.72
C SER A 256 15.21 14.09 17.93
N ARG A 257 15.26 15.37 17.54
CA ARG A 257 16.43 16.24 17.55
C ARG A 257 16.80 16.70 18.95
N GLU A 258 17.98 16.30 19.36
CA GLU A 258 18.54 16.65 20.66
C GLU A 258 18.81 18.14 20.81
N ASP A 259 19.31 18.79 19.76
CA ASP A 259 19.59 20.22 19.76
C ASP A 259 18.31 21.05 19.93
N PHE A 260 17.21 20.62 19.30
CA PHE A 260 15.90 21.23 19.46
C PHE A 260 15.35 21.06 20.88
N ALA A 261 15.35 19.83 21.38
CA ALA A 261 14.92 19.51 22.74
C ALA A 261 15.69 20.31 23.79
N LYS A 262 17.03 20.35 23.70
CA LYS A 262 17.88 21.10 24.62
C LYS A 262 17.66 22.61 24.52
N LYS A 263 17.64 23.16 23.31
CA LYS A 263 17.55 24.62 23.10
C LYS A 263 16.21 25.19 23.54
N LEU A 264 15.12 24.46 23.35
CA LEU A 264 13.78 24.89 23.76
C LEU A 264 13.35 24.32 25.12
N ALA A 265 14.19 23.48 25.74
CA ALA A 265 13.91 22.74 26.96
C ALA A 265 12.55 22.00 26.88
N VAL A 266 12.35 21.25 25.79
CA VAL A 266 11.16 20.43 25.55
C VAL A 266 11.49 18.94 25.65
N TRP A 267 10.46 18.15 25.93
CA TRP A 267 10.49 16.70 25.97
C TRP A 267 11.00 16.11 24.66
N ARG A 268 11.80 15.06 24.78
CA ARG A 268 12.40 14.31 23.66
C ARG A 268 11.96 12.87 23.74
N GLY A 269 11.47 12.33 22.64
CA GLY A 269 10.96 10.98 22.55
C GLY A 269 9.89 10.88 21.48
N LYS A 270 9.27 9.70 21.39
CA LYS A 270 8.12 9.43 20.53
C LYS A 270 7.02 8.80 21.36
N VAL A 271 5.81 9.35 21.25
CA VAL A 271 4.62 8.78 21.86
C VAL A 271 3.57 8.57 20.78
N GLU A 272 3.05 7.35 20.70
CA GLU A 272 2.09 6.91 19.70
C GLU A 272 0.73 6.68 20.36
N ALA A 273 -0.34 7.05 19.66
CA ALA A 273 -1.68 6.74 20.07
C ALA A 273 -2.08 5.34 19.57
N ALA A 274 -2.92 4.65 20.34
CA ALA A 274 -3.59 3.47 19.85
C ALA A 274 -4.38 3.85 18.57
N PRO A 275 -4.22 3.10 17.46
CA PRO A 275 -4.97 3.38 16.24
C PRO A 275 -6.48 3.31 16.46
N LEU A 276 -7.21 4.19 15.78
CA LEU A 276 -8.67 4.24 15.85
C LEU A 276 -9.29 3.82 14.52
N LEU A 277 -10.07 2.75 14.54
CA LEU A 277 -10.84 2.31 13.39
C LEU A 277 -12.13 3.13 13.28
N VAL A 278 -12.37 3.71 12.10
CA VAL A 278 -13.54 4.51 11.80
C VAL A 278 -14.34 3.84 10.68
N GLN A 279 -15.59 3.52 10.96
CA GLN A 279 -16.51 2.99 9.94
C GLN A 279 -17.16 4.13 9.17
N VAL A 280 -17.19 4.01 7.85
CA VAL A 280 -17.90 4.96 7.00
C VAL A 280 -19.32 4.45 6.82
N LYS A 281 -20.26 5.09 7.51
CA LYS A 281 -21.67 4.77 7.39
C LYS A 281 -22.20 5.35 6.08
N PRO A 282 -22.90 4.56 5.27
CA PRO A 282 -23.80 5.12 4.29
C PRO A 282 -24.80 6.06 5.00
N LYS A 283 -25.31 7.07 4.30
CA LYS A 283 -26.26 8.03 4.87
C LYS A 283 -27.46 7.30 5.51
N GLU A 284 -27.53 7.29 6.85
CA GLU A 284 -28.68 6.82 7.62
C GLU A 284 -29.74 7.94 7.65
N ASP A 285 -30.90 7.77 7.00
CA ASP A 285 -32.08 8.59 7.28
C ASP A 285 -32.76 8.04 8.55
N LYS A 286 -32.72 8.80 9.66
CA LYS A 286 -33.43 8.40 10.91
C LYS A 286 -34.92 8.80 10.88
N PRO A 287 -35.82 7.95 11.41
CA PRO A 287 -37.27 8.15 11.41
C PRO A 287 -37.79 8.86 12.69
N PRO A 288 -39.03 9.39 12.74
CA PRO A 288 -39.62 9.87 13.99
C PRO A 288 -40.50 8.82 14.71
N HIS A 289 -40.11 8.56 15.96
CA HIS A 289 -40.83 8.16 17.19
C HIS A 289 -41.88 7.03 17.33
N ALA A 290 -41.66 6.29 18.44
CA ALA A 290 -42.54 5.55 19.37
C ALA A 290 -42.93 4.08 19.06
N LYS A 291 -42.51 3.18 19.97
CA LYS A 291 -43.00 1.79 20.11
C LYS A 291 -44.51 1.78 20.44
N PRO A 292 -45.24 0.74 20.02
CA PRO A 292 -45.59 -0.25 21.05
C PRO A 292 -45.47 -1.72 20.61
N ALA A 293 -45.24 -2.51 21.66
CA ALA A 293 -45.52 -3.94 21.88
C ALA A 293 -44.89 -5.00 20.96
N ALA A 294 -44.32 -5.99 21.64
CA ALA A 294 -43.80 -7.22 21.08
C ALA A 294 -44.91 -8.02 20.40
N ASP A 295 -44.61 -8.59 19.23
CA ASP A 295 -45.26 -9.81 18.81
C ASP A 295 -44.22 -10.80 18.28
N LYS A 296 -44.36 -12.04 18.76
CA LYS A 296 -43.53 -13.18 18.42
C LYS A 296 -44.18 -13.84 17.20
N SER A 297 -43.52 -13.84 16.05
CA SER A 297 -43.86 -14.78 15.00
C SER A 297 -42.62 -15.20 14.21
N GLU A 298 -42.28 -16.48 14.34
CA GLU A 298 -41.44 -17.23 13.42
C GLU A 298 -41.96 -17.08 11.98
N GLY A 299 -41.08 -16.89 10.99
CA GLY A 299 -41.51 -16.82 9.58
C GLY A 299 -40.37 -16.76 8.55
N LYS A 300 -40.21 -17.86 7.80
CA LYS A 300 -39.59 -18.09 6.46
C LYS A 300 -38.37 -17.28 6.00
N ALA A 301 -37.38 -18.00 5.45
CA ALA A 301 -36.28 -17.45 4.66
C ALA A 301 -36.79 -16.65 3.43
N PRO A 302 -36.12 -15.55 3.02
CA PRO A 302 -36.59 -14.70 1.92
C PRO A 302 -36.35 -15.32 0.54
N ASP A 303 -37.34 -15.21 -0.35
CA ASP A 303 -37.26 -15.57 -1.77
C ASP A 303 -36.47 -14.52 -2.56
N VAL A 304 -35.18 -14.78 -2.80
CA VAL A 304 -34.35 -13.96 -3.71
C VAL A 304 -34.35 -14.63 -5.09
N ILE A 305 -35.07 -14.05 -6.06
CA ILE A 305 -35.09 -14.53 -7.46
C ILE A 305 -34.48 -13.46 -8.39
N ALA A 306 -33.42 -13.85 -9.08
CA ALA A 306 -32.60 -13.03 -9.96
C ALA A 306 -32.72 -13.54 -11.41
N LYS A 307 -33.03 -12.67 -12.37
CA LYS A 307 -32.94 -12.98 -13.81
C LYS A 307 -31.72 -12.31 -14.42
N TYR A 308 -30.95 -13.08 -15.17
CA TYR A 308 -29.77 -12.60 -15.87
C TYR A 308 -30.08 -12.44 -17.36
N LYS A 309 -29.53 -11.41 -17.97
CA LYS A 309 -29.55 -11.14 -19.41
C LYS A 309 -28.15 -10.73 -19.83
N ILE A 310 -27.65 -11.32 -20.89
CA ILE A 310 -26.35 -10.95 -21.44
C ILE A 310 -26.60 -10.07 -22.66
N VAL A 311 -25.93 -8.93 -22.71
CA VAL A 311 -25.89 -8.07 -23.90
C VAL A 311 -24.47 -8.03 -24.42
N ALA A 312 -24.27 -8.65 -25.57
CA ALA A 312 -23.03 -8.59 -26.31
C ALA A 312 -23.32 -8.09 -27.73
N GLU A 313 -22.33 -7.48 -28.38
CA GLU A 313 -22.43 -7.27 -29.82
C GLU A 313 -22.58 -8.63 -30.50
N ALA A 314 -23.53 -8.74 -31.42
CA ALA A 314 -23.88 -10.01 -32.07
C ALA A 314 -22.71 -10.60 -32.86
N THR A 315 -21.79 -9.74 -33.30
CA THR A 315 -20.53 -10.12 -33.91
C THR A 315 -19.38 -9.61 -33.04
N GLN A 316 -18.37 -10.44 -32.81
CA GLN A 316 -17.17 -10.16 -32.02
C GLN A 316 -15.93 -10.54 -32.84
N PRO A 317 -14.81 -9.82 -32.71
CA PRO A 317 -13.60 -10.17 -33.45
C PRO A 317 -12.89 -11.37 -32.80
N ALA A 318 -12.44 -12.31 -33.61
CA ALA A 318 -11.54 -13.39 -33.17
C ALA A 318 -10.22 -12.80 -32.62
N GLY A 319 -9.60 -13.51 -31.68
CA GLY A 319 -8.30 -13.11 -31.10
C GLY A 319 -8.35 -11.98 -30.07
N SER A 320 -9.51 -11.36 -29.83
CA SER A 320 -9.73 -10.37 -28.76
C SER A 320 -10.66 -10.95 -27.69
N PRO A 321 -10.56 -10.54 -26.41
CA PRO A 321 -11.51 -10.99 -25.40
C PRO A 321 -12.94 -10.58 -25.79
N ILE A 322 -13.91 -11.47 -25.52
CA ILE A 322 -15.31 -11.18 -25.80
C ILE A 322 -15.81 -10.17 -24.78
N LEU A 323 -16.09 -8.95 -25.24
CA LEU A 323 -16.62 -7.88 -24.40
C LEU A 323 -18.14 -7.93 -24.38
N MET A 324 -18.70 -7.96 -23.18
CA MET A 324 -20.13 -8.02 -22.98
C MET A 324 -20.57 -7.18 -21.78
N LYS A 325 -21.87 -7.01 -21.69
CA LYS A 325 -22.57 -6.37 -20.59
C LYS A 325 -23.45 -7.42 -19.92
N LEU A 326 -23.14 -7.75 -18.68
CA LEU A 326 -24.01 -8.58 -17.87
C LEU A 326 -25.09 -7.69 -17.28
N ILE A 327 -26.33 -7.97 -17.66
CA ILE A 327 -27.52 -7.29 -17.16
C ILE A 327 -28.20 -8.20 -16.16
N TRP A 328 -28.28 -7.80 -14.91
CA TRP A 328 -29.00 -8.55 -13.89
C TRP A 328 -30.25 -7.80 -13.48
N THR A 329 -31.42 -8.41 -13.71
CA THR A 329 -32.73 -7.96 -13.27
C THR A 329 -33.15 -8.59 -11.94
N ASN A 330 -33.54 -7.76 -10.97
CA ASN A 330 -34.19 -8.24 -9.75
C ASN A 330 -35.64 -8.64 -10.05
N THR A 331 -36.05 -9.86 -9.74
CA THR A 331 -37.45 -10.29 -9.90
C THR A 331 -38.13 -10.68 -8.59
N GLY A 332 -37.39 -10.64 -7.47
CA GLY A 332 -37.93 -10.82 -6.13
C GLY A 332 -38.54 -9.54 -5.57
N THR A 333 -39.21 -9.63 -4.43
CA THR A 333 -39.85 -8.48 -3.75
C THR A 333 -38.88 -7.63 -2.94
N GLU A 334 -37.69 -8.16 -2.65
CA GLU A 334 -36.62 -7.49 -1.90
C GLU A 334 -35.51 -6.97 -2.82
N PRO A 335 -34.85 -5.83 -2.52
CA PRO A 335 -33.72 -5.31 -3.30
C PRO A 335 -32.56 -6.31 -3.35
N LEU A 336 -31.96 -6.48 -4.53
CA LEU A 336 -30.75 -7.30 -4.65
C LEU A 336 -29.54 -6.59 -4.06
N ARG A 337 -28.87 -7.26 -3.13
CA ARG A 337 -27.51 -6.94 -2.74
C ARG A 337 -26.56 -7.72 -3.64
N TYR A 338 -25.97 -7.06 -4.63
CA TYR A 338 -25.01 -7.69 -5.54
C TYR A 338 -23.59 -7.18 -5.25
N TRP A 339 -22.63 -8.10 -5.29
CA TRP A 339 -21.20 -7.84 -5.31
C TRP A 339 -20.63 -8.59 -6.51
N SER A 340 -19.97 -7.90 -7.43
CA SER A 340 -19.36 -8.56 -8.58
C SER A 340 -17.98 -9.09 -8.22
N SER A 341 -17.92 -10.29 -7.67
CA SER A 341 -16.72 -11.12 -7.73
C SER A 341 -16.88 -12.12 -8.88
N GLY A 342 -16.52 -11.70 -10.09
CA GLY A 342 -16.51 -12.57 -11.27
C GLY A 342 -15.18 -12.40 -12.01
N GLY A 343 -14.31 -13.40 -11.90
CA GLY A 343 -13.13 -13.63 -12.74
C GLY A 343 -12.22 -12.41 -12.96
N ASP A 344 -11.26 -12.24 -12.04
CA ASP A 344 -10.06 -11.37 -12.14
C ASP A 344 -10.22 -9.87 -12.46
N TYR A 345 -11.41 -9.28 -12.49
CA TYR A 345 -11.56 -7.82 -12.67
C TYR A 345 -11.13 -6.97 -11.44
N PRO A 346 -10.33 -5.88 -11.55
CA PRO A 346 -10.20 -4.89 -10.49
C PRO A 346 -11.55 -4.19 -10.35
N GLY A 347 -12.22 -4.38 -9.21
CA GLY A 347 -13.60 -3.97 -8.98
C GLY A 347 -13.89 -2.56 -9.51
N LEU A 348 -14.66 -2.48 -10.60
CA LEU A 348 -15.20 -1.23 -11.10
C LEU A 348 -16.19 -0.68 -10.07
N GLY A 349 -15.86 0.43 -9.44
CA GLY A 349 -16.77 1.22 -8.60
C GLY A 349 -17.85 1.92 -9.42
N LEU A 350 -18.62 1.18 -10.24
CA LEU A 350 -19.75 1.73 -10.99
C LEU A 350 -21.02 1.66 -10.16
N THR A 351 -21.49 2.81 -9.66
CA THR A 351 -22.88 3.01 -9.21
C THR A 351 -23.68 3.63 -10.35
N ALA A 352 -24.71 2.93 -10.85
CA ALA A 352 -25.62 3.49 -11.86
C ALA A 352 -26.59 4.48 -11.20
N LYS A 353 -26.65 5.71 -11.70
CA LYS A 353 -27.65 6.72 -11.35
C LYS A 353 -28.62 6.91 -12.51
N VAL A 354 -29.91 6.74 -12.27
CA VAL A 354 -30.97 7.22 -13.17
C VAL A 354 -31.82 8.23 -12.43
N THR A 355 -32.01 9.39 -13.08
CA THR A 355 -32.80 10.52 -12.57
C THR A 355 -34.05 10.62 -13.43
N ASP A 356 -35.23 10.64 -12.81
CA ASP A 356 -36.47 10.86 -13.55
C ASP A 356 -36.63 12.32 -14.02
N ALA A 357 -37.65 12.59 -14.84
CA ALA A 357 -37.93 13.93 -15.38
C ALA A 357 -38.27 14.98 -14.29
N ALA A 358 -38.45 14.57 -13.03
CA ALA A 358 -38.69 15.44 -11.87
C ALA A 358 -37.43 15.61 -10.98
N GLY A 359 -36.28 15.06 -11.37
CA GLY A 359 -35.01 15.25 -10.66
C GLY A 359 -34.80 14.34 -9.44
N LYS A 360 -35.65 13.33 -9.21
CA LYS A 360 -35.53 12.43 -8.06
C LYS A 360 -34.64 11.23 -8.38
N VAL A 361 -33.60 11.01 -7.57
CA VAL A 361 -32.67 9.88 -7.70
C VAL A 361 -33.23 8.66 -6.98
N ARG A 362 -33.23 7.48 -7.62
CA ARG A 362 -33.57 6.19 -6.99
C ARG A 362 -32.42 5.18 -7.14
N GLU A 363 -32.16 4.42 -6.07
CA GLU A 363 -31.33 3.21 -6.10
C GLU A 363 -32.12 2.04 -6.67
N LEU A 364 -31.45 1.24 -7.50
CA LEU A 364 -32.00 0.08 -8.18
C LEU A 364 -30.86 -0.97 -8.38
N PRO A 365 -31.17 -2.29 -8.34
CA PRO A 365 -32.49 -2.79 -8.70
C PRO A 365 -33.44 -3.24 -7.57
N ARG A 366 -34.62 -2.61 -7.53
CA ARG A 366 -35.86 -3.11 -6.90
C ARG A 366 -36.48 -4.17 -7.81
N ALA A 367 -37.54 -4.84 -7.36
CA ALA A 367 -38.33 -5.75 -8.20
C ALA A 367 -38.66 -5.12 -9.57
N GLY A 368 -38.08 -5.66 -10.65
CA GLY A 368 -38.24 -5.22 -12.04
C GLY A 368 -37.03 -4.47 -12.64
N ASP A 369 -36.07 -4.04 -11.84
CA ASP A 369 -34.96 -3.18 -12.29
C ASP A 369 -33.71 -3.95 -12.68
N SER A 370 -32.83 -3.34 -13.49
CA SER A 370 -31.65 -4.01 -14.06
C SER A 370 -30.33 -3.26 -13.84
N LEU A 371 -29.29 -3.97 -13.39
CA LEU A 371 -27.90 -3.48 -13.32
C LEU A 371 -27.12 -3.91 -14.56
N THR A 372 -26.25 -3.04 -15.10
CA THR A 372 -25.32 -3.40 -16.19
C THR A 372 -23.86 -3.38 -15.73
N MET A 373 -23.14 -4.47 -15.93
CA MET A 373 -21.71 -4.59 -15.63
C MET A 373 -20.91 -4.95 -16.88
N PRO A 374 -19.80 -4.24 -17.17
CA PRO A 374 -18.94 -4.66 -18.25
C PRO A 374 -18.17 -5.93 -17.83
N ALA A 375 -18.01 -6.85 -18.76
CA ALA A 375 -17.34 -8.12 -18.54
C ALA A 375 -16.49 -8.46 -19.77
N ALA A 376 -15.41 -9.20 -19.54
CA ALA A 376 -14.54 -9.74 -20.56
C ALA A 376 -14.31 -11.22 -20.25
N ILE A 377 -14.40 -12.07 -21.28
CA ILE A 377 -13.97 -13.47 -21.19
C ILE A 377 -12.82 -13.69 -22.19
N VAL A 378 -12.05 -14.75 -21.95
CA VAL A 378 -10.97 -15.18 -22.82
C VAL A 378 -11.39 -15.17 -24.31
N PRO A 379 -10.47 -14.83 -25.24
CA PRO A 379 -10.75 -14.91 -26.67
C PRO A 379 -11.26 -16.31 -27.07
N LEU A 380 -12.27 -16.36 -27.94
CA LEU A 380 -12.82 -17.60 -28.49
C LEU A 380 -12.42 -17.75 -29.98
N PRO A 381 -12.31 -18.99 -30.50
CA PRO A 381 -12.13 -19.24 -31.94
C PRO A 381 -13.31 -18.71 -32.78
N GLU A 382 -13.15 -18.61 -34.10
CA GLU A 382 -14.27 -18.30 -35.01
C GLU A 382 -15.41 -19.31 -34.83
N GLY A 383 -16.65 -18.82 -34.79
CA GLY A 383 -17.82 -19.66 -34.60
C GLY A 383 -19.02 -18.92 -34.00
N VAL A 384 -20.13 -19.63 -33.88
CA VAL A 384 -21.33 -19.12 -33.21
C VAL A 384 -21.43 -19.78 -31.85
N TYR A 385 -21.37 -18.97 -30.80
CA TYR A 385 -21.39 -19.42 -29.42
C TYR A 385 -22.65 -18.93 -28.73
N THR A 386 -23.15 -19.73 -27.79
CA THR A 386 -24.10 -19.25 -26.79
C THR A 386 -23.31 -19.07 -25.50
N VAL A 387 -23.20 -17.82 -25.04
CA VAL A 387 -22.63 -17.52 -23.72
C VAL A 387 -23.76 -17.52 -22.72
N GLU A 388 -23.60 -18.25 -21.63
CA GLU A 388 -24.60 -18.41 -20.57
C GLU A 388 -24.02 -18.00 -19.22
N VAL A 389 -24.80 -17.27 -18.44
CA VAL A 389 -24.50 -16.87 -17.06
C VAL A 389 -25.78 -17.06 -16.26
N ASN A 390 -25.81 -18.07 -15.40
CA ASN A 390 -27.01 -18.51 -14.68
C ASN A 390 -28.19 -18.76 -15.67
N ASP A 391 -29.31 -18.04 -15.54
CA ASP A 391 -30.47 -18.17 -16.44
C ASP A 391 -30.42 -17.22 -17.66
N GLY A 392 -29.37 -16.42 -17.80
CA GLY A 392 -29.17 -15.50 -18.92
C GLY A 392 -28.32 -16.10 -20.03
N SER A 393 -28.70 -15.88 -21.27
CA SER A 393 -27.94 -16.32 -22.44
C SER A 393 -27.87 -15.26 -23.55
N ALA A 394 -26.77 -15.26 -24.29
CA ALA A 394 -26.62 -14.49 -25.52
C ALA A 394 -25.88 -15.30 -26.59
N LYS A 395 -26.38 -15.21 -27.83
CA LYS A 395 -25.66 -15.73 -29.00
C LYS A 395 -24.67 -14.68 -29.47
N VAL A 396 -23.40 -15.07 -29.56
CA VAL A 396 -22.31 -14.26 -30.12
C VAL A 396 -21.71 -15.00 -31.30
N THR A 397 -21.55 -14.29 -32.41
CA THR A 397 -20.81 -14.79 -33.57
C THR A 397 -19.40 -14.22 -33.49
N VAL A 398 -18.42 -15.06 -33.26
CA VAL A 398 -17.01 -14.67 -33.35
C VAL A 398 -16.60 -14.82 -34.81
N LYS A 399 -16.12 -13.75 -35.42
CA LYS A 399 -15.63 -13.72 -36.81
C LYS A 399 -14.17 -13.33 -36.84
N ASP A 400 -13.42 -13.96 -37.72
CA ASP A 400 -12.11 -13.44 -38.11
C ASP A 400 -12.30 -12.22 -39.03
N ASP A 401 -12.44 -11.04 -38.41
CA ASP A 401 -12.57 -9.76 -39.09
C ASP A 401 -11.48 -8.80 -38.58
N ALA A 402 -10.43 -8.65 -39.39
CA ALA A 402 -9.28 -7.83 -39.06
C ALA A 402 -9.63 -6.34 -38.85
N LYS A 403 -10.64 -5.80 -39.56
CA LYS A 403 -11.06 -4.40 -39.37
C LYS A 403 -11.75 -4.23 -38.03
N MET A 404 -12.60 -5.19 -37.66
CA MET A 404 -13.28 -5.19 -36.37
C MET A 404 -12.31 -5.37 -35.22
N PHE A 405 -11.37 -6.30 -35.35
CA PHE A 405 -10.31 -6.54 -34.36
C PHE A 405 -9.49 -5.27 -34.12
N LYS A 406 -9.00 -4.64 -35.20
CA LYS A 406 -8.25 -3.38 -35.10
C LYS A 406 -9.05 -2.27 -34.41
N LYS A 407 -10.33 -2.11 -34.77
CA LYS A 407 -11.20 -1.11 -34.13
C LYS A 407 -11.37 -1.37 -32.62
N ARG A 408 -11.44 -2.64 -32.19
CA ARG A 408 -11.51 -3.01 -30.77
C ARG A 408 -10.25 -2.60 -30.02
N GLU A 409 -9.08 -2.84 -30.62
CA GLU A 409 -7.81 -2.42 -30.04
C GLU A 409 -7.66 -0.90 -29.97
N ASP A 410 -8.10 -0.18 -31.00
CA ASP A 410 -8.11 1.29 -31.03
C ASP A 410 -8.98 1.87 -29.90
N ASP A 411 -10.15 1.30 -29.64
CA ASP A 411 -11.03 1.71 -28.55
C ASP A 411 -10.39 1.45 -27.18
N LEU A 412 -9.89 0.24 -26.96
CA LEU A 412 -9.24 -0.13 -25.69
C LEU A 412 -8.04 0.77 -25.39
N HIS A 413 -7.20 1.04 -26.40
CA HIS A 413 -6.06 1.93 -26.26
C HIS A 413 -6.46 3.36 -25.88
N ALA A 414 -7.44 3.93 -26.58
CA ALA A 414 -7.92 5.28 -26.30
C ALA A 414 -8.52 5.43 -24.89
N ARG A 415 -9.09 4.35 -24.34
CA ARG A 415 -9.67 4.31 -22.99
C ARG A 415 -8.59 4.24 -21.90
N ILE A 416 -7.46 3.56 -22.13
CA ILE A 416 -6.30 3.64 -21.22
C ILE A 416 -5.79 5.05 -21.10
N GLY A 417 -5.64 5.77 -22.23
CA GLY A 417 -5.16 7.15 -22.23
C GLY A 417 -6.01 8.11 -21.38
N LYS A 418 -7.25 7.70 -21.04
CA LYS A 418 -8.17 8.41 -20.15
C LYS A 418 -8.21 7.86 -18.71
N GLY A 419 -7.37 6.88 -18.40
CA GLY A 419 -7.32 6.23 -17.08
C GLY A 419 -8.47 5.26 -16.81
N GLU A 420 -9.14 4.70 -17.82
CA GLU A 420 -10.27 3.80 -17.59
C GLU A 420 -9.81 2.43 -17.07
N LEU A 421 -10.20 2.12 -15.83
CA LEU A 421 -9.84 0.90 -15.12
C LEU A 421 -10.24 -0.38 -15.88
N PHE A 422 -11.38 -0.37 -16.59
CA PHE A 422 -11.80 -1.54 -17.35
C PHE A 422 -10.84 -1.83 -18.52
N ALA A 423 -10.47 -0.79 -19.26
CA ALA A 423 -9.53 -0.96 -20.36
C ALA A 423 -8.15 -1.42 -19.85
N GLN A 424 -7.66 -0.86 -18.74
CA GLN A 424 -6.38 -1.25 -18.12
C GLN A 424 -6.37 -2.73 -17.73
N TYR A 425 -7.43 -3.22 -17.10
CA TYR A 425 -7.53 -4.64 -16.76
C TYR A 425 -7.56 -5.55 -17.97
N VAL A 426 -8.41 -5.24 -18.96
CA VAL A 426 -8.55 -6.07 -20.15
C VAL A 426 -7.19 -6.26 -20.82
N ILE A 427 -6.35 -5.25 -20.77
CA ILE A 427 -5.03 -5.28 -21.38
C ILE A 427 -4.02 -6.02 -20.52
N ALA A 428 -4.01 -5.81 -19.20
CA ALA A 428 -3.15 -6.58 -18.31
C ALA A 428 -3.44 -8.08 -18.38
N ALA A 429 -4.72 -8.47 -18.50
CA ALA A 429 -5.17 -9.86 -18.53
C ALA A 429 -5.14 -10.50 -19.93
N TYR A 430 -5.35 -9.72 -20.99
CA TYR A 430 -5.53 -10.22 -22.37
C TYR A 430 -4.68 -9.42 -23.37
N LEU A 431 -3.42 -9.15 -23.05
CA LEU A 431 -2.52 -8.39 -23.91
C LEU A 431 -2.29 -9.10 -25.26
N THR A 432 -2.88 -8.57 -26.32
CA THR A 432 -2.70 -9.07 -27.70
C THR A 432 -1.31 -8.67 -28.25
N PRO A 433 -0.74 -9.40 -29.22
CA PRO A 433 0.54 -9.05 -29.83
C PRO A 433 0.57 -7.64 -30.46
N SER A 434 -0.49 -7.26 -31.18
CA SER A 434 -0.63 -5.94 -31.83
C SER A 434 -0.77 -4.80 -30.83
N LEU A 435 -1.53 -5.00 -29.75
CA LEU A 435 -1.65 -4.00 -28.69
C LEU A 435 -0.38 -3.89 -27.85
N ARG A 436 0.32 -5.01 -27.60
CA ARG A 436 1.67 -5.01 -27.03
C ARG A 436 2.62 -4.19 -27.88
N GLU A 437 2.65 -4.44 -29.19
CA GLU A 437 3.49 -3.69 -30.13
C GLU A 437 3.16 -2.20 -30.10
N ARG A 438 1.87 -1.84 -30.02
CA ARG A 438 1.44 -0.45 -29.89
C ARG A 438 1.92 0.19 -28.59
N LEU A 439 1.73 -0.46 -27.44
CA LEU A 439 2.21 0.05 -26.15
C LEU A 439 3.73 0.17 -26.11
N LEU A 440 4.46 -0.77 -26.72
CA LEU A 440 5.90 -0.70 -26.85
C LEU A 440 6.33 0.51 -27.71
N LYS A 441 5.58 0.83 -28.76
CA LYS A 441 5.78 2.07 -29.55
C LYS A 441 5.42 3.32 -28.75
N ASP A 442 4.45 3.25 -27.86
CA ASP A 442 4.08 4.37 -26.98
C ASP A 442 5.16 4.70 -25.97
N LEU A 443 6.00 3.74 -25.54
CA LEU A 443 7.19 4.03 -24.72
C LEU A 443 8.15 5.01 -25.41
N SER A 444 8.07 5.13 -26.73
CA SER A 444 8.90 5.99 -27.56
C SER A 444 8.23 7.33 -27.90
N VAL A 445 7.03 7.65 -27.41
CA VAL A 445 6.36 8.92 -27.77
C VAL A 445 6.92 10.10 -26.99
N THR A 446 6.74 11.31 -27.54
CA THR A 446 7.20 12.56 -26.92
C THR A 446 6.33 13.02 -25.77
N ASP A 447 5.10 12.53 -25.69
CA ASP A 447 4.16 12.82 -24.62
C ASP A 447 4.49 11.95 -23.39
N SER A 448 4.90 12.59 -22.30
CA SER A 448 5.40 11.89 -21.12
C SER A 448 4.31 11.08 -20.42
N ASP A 449 3.06 11.56 -20.42
CA ASP A 449 1.93 10.86 -19.80
C ASP A 449 1.62 9.56 -20.55
N THR A 450 1.57 9.62 -21.89
CA THR A 450 1.35 8.44 -22.73
C THR A 450 2.47 7.42 -22.55
N ALA A 451 3.74 7.85 -22.58
CA ALA A 451 4.89 6.97 -22.36
C ALA A 451 4.87 6.34 -20.97
N TRP A 452 4.51 7.10 -19.94
CA TRP A 452 4.39 6.64 -18.56
C TRP A 452 3.26 5.62 -18.38
N GLN A 453 2.07 5.87 -18.96
CA GLN A 453 0.96 4.91 -18.92
C GLN A 453 1.34 3.61 -19.62
N ALA A 454 1.98 3.68 -20.79
CA ALA A 454 2.46 2.50 -21.49
C ALA A 454 3.46 1.71 -20.64
N ALA A 455 4.42 2.38 -19.99
CA ALA A 455 5.40 1.74 -19.13
C ALA A 455 4.76 1.06 -17.91
N GLN A 456 3.79 1.70 -17.26
CA GLN A 456 3.07 1.08 -16.14
C GLN A 456 2.30 -0.17 -16.58
N MET A 457 1.60 -0.11 -17.72
CA MET A 457 0.85 -1.27 -18.23
C MET A 457 1.79 -2.43 -18.56
N LEU A 458 2.90 -2.16 -19.24
CA LEU A 458 3.86 -3.19 -19.64
C LEU A 458 4.69 -3.73 -18.47
N HIS A 459 5.04 -2.90 -17.48
CA HIS A 459 5.80 -3.34 -16.31
C HIS A 459 5.03 -4.32 -15.41
N GLY A 460 3.70 -4.19 -15.38
CA GLY A 460 2.79 -5.13 -14.73
C GLY A 460 2.61 -6.46 -15.46
N VAL A 461 3.11 -6.59 -16.69
CA VAL A 461 3.11 -7.86 -17.44
C VAL A 461 4.30 -8.71 -16.98
N GLU A 462 4.02 -9.86 -16.36
CA GLU A 462 5.04 -10.68 -15.72
C GLU A 462 6.08 -11.26 -16.70
N LYS A 463 5.67 -11.56 -17.94
CA LYS A 463 6.52 -12.22 -18.96
C LYS A 463 6.40 -11.54 -20.33
N LEU A 464 7.29 -10.61 -20.62
CA LEU A 464 7.48 -10.08 -21.97
C LEU A 464 8.39 -11.02 -22.79
N PRO A 465 8.04 -11.34 -24.04
CA PRO A 465 8.88 -12.17 -24.91
C PRO A 465 10.11 -11.42 -25.42
N THR A 466 11.12 -12.16 -25.86
CA THR A 466 12.42 -11.60 -26.30
C THR A 466 12.32 -10.76 -27.57
N ASP A 467 11.30 -10.96 -28.41
CA ASP A 467 11.05 -10.20 -29.65
C ASP A 467 10.75 -8.71 -29.41
N VAL A 468 10.45 -8.31 -28.16
CA VAL A 468 10.17 -6.91 -27.81
C VAL A 468 11.43 -6.09 -27.52
N VAL A 469 12.58 -6.74 -27.36
CA VAL A 469 13.85 -6.09 -26.96
C VAL A 469 14.24 -4.93 -27.88
N PRO A 470 14.15 -5.03 -29.22
CA PRO A 470 14.45 -3.90 -30.11
C PRO A 470 13.61 -2.66 -29.81
N LEU A 471 12.32 -2.83 -29.46
CA LEU A 471 11.43 -1.72 -29.15
C LEU A 471 11.73 -1.10 -27.78
N LEU A 472 12.13 -1.93 -26.79
CA LEU A 472 12.61 -1.43 -25.50
C LEU A 472 13.91 -0.64 -25.67
N ALA A 473 14.85 -1.14 -26.46
CA ALA A 473 16.10 -0.45 -26.77
C ALA A 473 15.84 0.89 -27.47
N GLN A 474 14.97 0.89 -28.49
CA GLN A 474 14.53 2.10 -29.17
C GLN A 474 13.88 3.11 -28.22
N ALA A 475 13.04 2.63 -27.29
CA ALA A 475 12.40 3.48 -26.30
C ALA A 475 13.40 4.12 -25.34
N MET A 476 14.39 3.35 -24.85
CA MET A 476 15.47 3.90 -24.03
C MET A 476 16.22 4.99 -24.80
N ASP A 477 16.66 4.72 -26.03
CA ASP A 477 17.36 5.68 -26.87
C ASP A 477 16.56 6.96 -27.10
N LYS A 478 15.27 6.82 -27.44
CA LYS A 478 14.42 7.96 -27.75
C LYS A 478 14.07 8.78 -26.51
N GLN A 479 13.76 8.15 -25.39
CA GLN A 479 13.50 8.87 -24.14
C GLN A 479 14.76 9.62 -23.69
N MET A 480 15.94 9.01 -23.78
CA MET A 480 17.21 9.71 -23.49
C MET A 480 17.41 10.94 -24.38
N ALA A 481 17.19 10.81 -25.70
CA ALA A 481 17.34 11.92 -26.64
C ALA A 481 16.31 13.05 -26.38
N LEU A 482 15.08 12.70 -26.03
CA LEU A 482 14.05 13.67 -25.66
C LEU A 482 14.45 14.45 -24.40
N GLU A 483 15.06 13.78 -23.43
CA GLU A 483 15.53 14.46 -22.23
C GLU A 483 16.69 15.40 -22.50
N GLU A 484 17.61 15.03 -23.39
CA GLU A 484 18.74 15.88 -23.75
C GLU A 484 18.25 17.16 -24.43
N ALA A 485 17.22 17.03 -25.28
CA ALA A 485 16.57 18.15 -25.95
C ALA A 485 15.78 19.08 -24.99
N ARG A 486 15.23 18.57 -23.88
CA ARG A 486 14.39 19.34 -22.94
C ARG A 486 15.18 20.22 -21.97
N GLY A 487 16.44 19.89 -21.69
CA GLY A 487 17.34 20.71 -20.87
C GLY A 487 16.78 21.05 -19.48
N LYS A 488 16.79 22.33 -19.08
CA LYS A 488 16.41 22.78 -17.72
C LYS A 488 14.90 22.87 -17.44
N ARG A 489 14.02 22.66 -18.42
CA ARG A 489 12.54 22.73 -18.24
C ARG A 489 11.92 21.46 -17.64
N TYR A 490 12.78 20.56 -17.19
CA TYR A 490 12.47 19.15 -17.08
C TYR A 490 12.33 18.71 -15.61
N ASN A 491 11.48 17.70 -15.35
CA ASN A 491 11.28 17.07 -14.05
C ASN A 491 12.07 15.74 -13.99
N PRO A 492 13.28 15.71 -13.39
CA PRO A 492 14.17 14.54 -13.42
C PRO A 492 13.58 13.28 -12.80
N LYS A 493 12.59 13.41 -11.92
CA LYS A 493 12.03 12.26 -11.21
C LYS A 493 11.18 11.38 -12.12
N GLU A 494 10.41 11.94 -13.05
CA GLU A 494 9.46 11.18 -13.85
C GLU A 494 10.14 10.32 -14.93
N THR A 495 11.12 10.86 -15.66
CA THR A 495 11.79 10.05 -16.70
C THR A 495 12.84 9.11 -16.13
N THR A 496 13.47 9.42 -15.00
CA THR A 496 14.31 8.42 -14.31
C THR A 496 13.47 7.19 -13.94
N ILE A 497 12.22 7.36 -13.50
CA ILE A 497 11.33 6.24 -13.20
C ILE A 497 10.92 5.52 -14.49
N LEU A 498 10.54 6.25 -15.55
CA LEU A 498 10.20 5.66 -16.86
C LEU A 498 11.35 4.82 -17.43
N ILE A 499 12.56 5.38 -17.51
CA ILE A 499 13.76 4.69 -18.01
C ILE A 499 14.09 3.49 -17.13
N SER A 500 13.95 3.61 -15.81
CA SER A 500 14.15 2.47 -14.90
C SER A 500 13.16 1.34 -15.19
N TYR A 501 11.89 1.64 -15.45
CA TYR A 501 10.89 0.63 -15.79
C TYR A 501 11.24 -0.07 -17.11
N ILE A 502 11.67 0.68 -18.12
CA ILE A 502 12.08 0.11 -19.41
C ILE A 502 13.33 -0.77 -19.25
N ALA A 503 14.32 -0.31 -18.50
CA ALA A 503 15.55 -1.06 -18.23
C ALA A 503 15.28 -2.32 -17.40
N GLU A 504 14.40 -2.26 -16.41
CA GLU A 504 13.97 -3.43 -15.63
C GLU A 504 13.22 -4.46 -16.50
N MET A 505 12.34 -4.01 -17.42
CA MET A 505 11.69 -4.90 -18.37
C MET A 505 12.72 -5.65 -19.22
N ALA A 506 13.74 -4.94 -19.74
CA ALA A 506 14.86 -5.55 -20.46
C ALA A 506 15.66 -6.52 -19.56
N GLY A 507 15.90 -6.14 -18.30
CA GLY A 507 16.58 -6.97 -17.30
C GLY A 507 15.85 -8.27 -16.98
N ARG A 508 14.51 -8.25 -16.87
CA ARG A 508 13.69 -9.47 -16.68
C ARG A 508 13.73 -10.40 -17.88
N ILE A 509 13.83 -9.84 -19.09
CA ILE A 509 14.00 -10.64 -20.32
C ILE A 509 15.37 -11.33 -20.30
N GLY A 510 16.42 -10.60 -19.90
CA GLY A 510 17.73 -11.19 -19.62
C GLY A 510 18.48 -11.74 -20.83
N SER A 511 18.10 -11.37 -22.06
CA SER A 511 18.79 -11.75 -23.31
C SER A 511 20.07 -10.93 -23.52
N ASP A 512 20.98 -11.41 -24.38
CA ASP A 512 22.23 -10.69 -24.70
C ASP A 512 21.96 -9.36 -25.41
N GLU A 513 20.96 -9.30 -26.30
CA GLU A 513 20.54 -8.06 -26.94
C GLU A 513 19.96 -7.06 -25.92
N ALA A 514 19.19 -7.55 -24.94
CA ALA A 514 18.67 -6.71 -23.87
C ALA A 514 19.80 -6.19 -22.97
N LEU A 515 20.82 -7.03 -22.73
CA LEU A 515 22.01 -6.63 -22.00
C LEU A 515 22.76 -5.53 -22.75
N ASP A 516 23.02 -5.68 -24.05
CA ASP A 516 23.70 -4.68 -24.86
C ASP A 516 22.97 -3.32 -24.82
N ALA A 517 21.63 -3.35 -24.88
CA ALA A 517 20.81 -2.15 -24.77
C ALA A 517 20.94 -1.47 -23.39
N VAL A 518 20.93 -2.25 -22.31
CA VAL A 518 21.09 -1.72 -20.94
C VAL A 518 22.53 -1.25 -20.68
N VAL A 519 23.55 -1.93 -21.22
CA VAL A 519 24.95 -1.47 -21.15
C VAL A 519 25.09 -0.12 -21.84
N LYS A 520 24.52 0.05 -23.04
CA LYS A 520 24.50 1.35 -23.72
C LYS A 520 23.84 2.45 -22.85
N LEU A 521 22.73 2.14 -22.18
CA LEU A 521 22.06 3.05 -21.25
C LEU A 521 22.97 3.45 -20.07
N THR A 522 23.75 2.50 -19.52
CA THR A 522 24.63 2.75 -18.36
C THR A 522 25.73 3.78 -18.64
N HIS A 523 26.20 3.85 -19.89
CA HIS A 523 27.23 4.78 -20.34
C HIS A 523 26.65 6.15 -20.78
N ASN A 524 25.33 6.34 -20.68
CA ASN A 524 24.69 7.64 -20.90
C ASN A 524 24.68 8.47 -19.60
N LYS A 525 24.99 9.77 -19.73
CA LYS A 525 25.06 10.71 -18.59
C LYS A 525 23.77 10.80 -17.77
N MET A 526 22.59 10.68 -18.39
CA MET A 526 21.30 10.82 -17.72
C MET A 526 20.69 9.49 -17.27
N GLY A 527 20.90 8.44 -18.06
CA GLY A 527 20.34 7.10 -17.81
C GLY A 527 21.25 6.18 -16.99
N GLY A 528 22.49 6.61 -16.72
CA GLY A 528 23.55 5.80 -16.13
C GLY A 528 23.12 5.03 -14.87
N PRO A 529 22.69 5.70 -13.79
CA PRO A 529 22.29 5.03 -12.56
C PRO A 529 21.14 4.02 -12.72
N SER A 530 20.14 4.33 -13.56
CA SER A 530 19.00 3.44 -13.81
C SER A 530 19.43 2.18 -14.57
N GLY A 531 20.29 2.34 -15.58
CA GLY A 531 20.87 1.20 -16.30
C GLY A 531 21.76 0.35 -15.40
N ILE A 532 22.57 0.96 -14.54
CA ILE A 532 23.45 0.25 -13.59
C ILE A 532 22.64 -0.63 -12.64
N GLY A 533 21.51 -0.13 -12.10
CA GLY A 533 20.61 -0.94 -11.28
C GLY A 533 20.06 -2.17 -12.04
N ALA A 534 19.64 -1.96 -13.29
CA ALA A 534 19.10 -3.03 -14.14
C ALA A 534 20.14 -4.11 -14.51
N LEU A 535 21.43 -3.76 -14.61
CA LEU A 535 22.51 -4.75 -14.84
C LEU A 535 22.50 -5.87 -13.79
N GLY A 536 22.04 -5.60 -12.57
CA GLY A 536 21.95 -6.61 -11.51
C GLY A 536 21.00 -7.77 -11.82
N MET A 537 20.05 -7.58 -12.74
CA MET A 537 19.05 -8.59 -13.14
C MET A 537 19.61 -9.58 -14.18
N PHE A 538 20.72 -9.25 -14.83
CA PHE A 538 21.35 -10.09 -15.84
C PHE A 538 22.26 -11.14 -15.21
N LYS A 539 22.33 -12.31 -15.84
CA LYS A 539 23.16 -13.44 -15.38
C LYS A 539 24.51 -13.52 -16.10
N GLN A 540 24.63 -12.86 -17.25
CA GLN A 540 25.80 -12.83 -18.09
C GLN A 540 27.02 -12.25 -17.36
N GLU A 541 28.20 -12.79 -17.66
CA GLU A 541 29.48 -12.32 -17.12
C GLU A 541 29.78 -10.86 -17.50
N LEU A 542 29.36 -10.44 -18.70
CA LEU A 542 29.51 -9.06 -19.16
C LEU A 542 28.82 -8.07 -18.21
N ALA A 543 27.63 -8.37 -17.70
CA ALA A 543 26.92 -7.50 -16.76
C ALA A 543 27.72 -7.31 -15.46
N LEU A 544 28.35 -8.38 -14.96
CA LEU A 544 29.19 -8.33 -13.77
C LEU A 544 30.47 -7.51 -14.03
N LYS A 545 31.10 -7.69 -15.19
CA LYS A 545 32.28 -6.94 -15.62
C LYS A 545 32.00 -5.44 -15.72
N GLU A 546 30.86 -5.05 -16.29
CA GLU A 546 30.43 -3.66 -16.36
C GLU A 546 30.22 -3.06 -14.96
N LEU A 547 29.52 -3.77 -14.07
CA LEU A 547 29.33 -3.35 -12.68
C LEU A 547 30.67 -3.11 -11.96
N HIS A 548 31.64 -4.02 -12.11
CA HIS A 548 33.00 -3.82 -11.57
C HIS A 548 33.73 -2.64 -12.21
N GLY A 549 33.48 -2.36 -13.49
CA GLY A 549 33.99 -1.17 -14.18
C GLY A 549 33.45 0.12 -13.55
N PHE A 550 32.15 0.19 -13.28
CA PHE A 550 31.50 1.38 -12.72
C PHE A 550 31.93 1.70 -11.28
N LEU A 551 32.44 0.74 -10.50
CA LEU A 551 33.09 1.04 -9.21
C LEU A 551 34.30 1.99 -9.36
N LYS A 552 34.90 2.09 -10.54
CA LYS A 552 36.02 2.97 -10.85
C LYS A 552 35.60 4.27 -11.56
N SER A 553 34.30 4.52 -11.69
CA SER A 553 33.78 5.73 -12.34
C SER A 553 34.22 6.99 -11.59
N THR A 554 34.41 8.10 -12.31
CA THR A 554 34.62 9.41 -11.68
C THR A 554 33.33 9.98 -11.08
N ASP A 555 32.15 9.50 -11.52
CA ASP A 555 30.83 9.90 -11.00
C ASP A 555 30.47 9.10 -9.74
N GLU A 556 30.28 9.81 -8.62
CA GLU A 556 29.92 9.22 -7.32
C GLU A 556 28.57 8.49 -7.37
N SER A 557 27.62 8.96 -8.17
CA SER A 557 26.30 8.35 -8.34
C SER A 557 26.40 7.00 -9.03
N GLN A 558 27.27 6.89 -10.05
CA GLN A 558 27.50 5.65 -10.78
C GLN A 558 28.25 4.63 -9.91
N ARG A 559 29.29 5.07 -9.19
CA ARG A 559 29.99 4.19 -8.23
C ARG A 559 29.03 3.64 -7.18
N PHE A 560 28.19 4.51 -6.61
CA PHE A 560 27.21 4.11 -5.60
C PHE A 560 26.15 3.14 -6.15
N ALA A 561 25.60 3.42 -7.34
CA ALA A 561 24.66 2.52 -8.00
C ALA A 561 25.29 1.15 -8.29
N ALA A 562 26.55 1.11 -8.72
CA ALA A 562 27.25 -0.14 -8.99
C ALA A 562 27.50 -0.92 -7.70
N ALA A 563 27.95 -0.26 -6.65
CA ALA A 563 28.22 -0.87 -5.35
C ALA A 563 26.95 -1.46 -4.72
N THR A 564 25.84 -0.72 -4.72
CA THR A 564 24.55 -1.22 -4.20
C THR A 564 24.01 -2.38 -5.02
N THR A 565 24.17 -2.36 -6.34
CA THR A 565 23.75 -3.45 -7.24
C THR A 565 24.59 -4.71 -7.01
N LEU A 566 25.92 -4.57 -6.89
CA LEU A 566 26.84 -5.65 -6.54
C LEU A 566 26.56 -6.23 -5.15
N ALA A 567 26.15 -5.39 -4.20
CA ALA A 567 25.74 -5.82 -2.86
C ALA A 567 24.49 -6.70 -2.85
N ASN A 568 23.50 -6.39 -3.67
CA ASN A 568 22.35 -7.27 -3.86
C ASN A 568 22.74 -8.64 -4.44
N ARG A 569 23.89 -8.72 -5.12
CA ARG A 569 24.50 -9.96 -5.62
C ARG A 569 25.54 -10.56 -4.67
N ARG A 570 25.76 -9.94 -3.50
CA ARG A 570 26.78 -10.33 -2.50
C ARG A 570 28.21 -10.37 -3.03
N ASP A 571 28.53 -9.53 -4.00
CA ASP A 571 29.88 -9.44 -4.54
C ASP A 571 30.79 -8.61 -3.63
N PRO A 572 31.91 -9.14 -3.11
CA PRO A 572 32.76 -8.43 -2.14
C PRO A 572 33.38 -7.13 -2.68
N ALA A 573 33.45 -6.93 -4.00
CA ALA A 573 34.00 -5.71 -4.60
C ALA A 573 33.21 -4.44 -4.21
N ALA A 574 31.95 -4.57 -3.80
CA ALA A 574 31.14 -3.42 -3.36
C ALA A 574 31.57 -2.85 -1.99
N VAL A 575 32.22 -3.65 -1.14
CA VAL A 575 32.41 -3.32 0.28
C VAL A 575 33.22 -2.03 0.44
N GLU A 576 34.33 -1.88 -0.29
CA GLU A 576 35.19 -0.69 -0.17
C GLU A 576 34.45 0.61 -0.52
N GLU A 577 33.69 0.61 -1.61
CA GLU A 577 32.95 1.82 -2.04
C GLU A 577 31.83 2.15 -1.06
N LEU A 578 31.09 1.15 -0.57
CA LEU A 578 30.03 1.37 0.42
C LEU A 578 30.58 1.89 1.75
N LEU A 579 31.74 1.40 2.19
CA LEU A 579 32.44 1.91 3.37
C LEU A 579 32.90 3.37 3.15
N ALA A 580 33.44 3.70 1.97
CA ALA A 580 33.85 5.05 1.62
C ALA A 580 32.68 6.04 1.64
N VAL A 581 31.53 5.64 1.10
CA VAL A 581 30.28 6.43 1.13
C VAL A 581 29.83 6.72 2.55
N ILE A 582 29.89 5.73 3.45
CA ILE A 582 29.55 5.92 4.87
C ILE A 582 30.53 6.89 5.56
N ALA A 583 31.82 6.74 5.31
CA ALA A 583 32.87 7.53 5.94
C ALA A 583 32.90 9.00 5.47
N SER A 584 32.36 9.30 4.28
CA SER A 584 32.34 10.65 3.72
C SER A 584 31.32 11.54 4.43
N SER A 585 31.79 12.66 5.00
CA SER A 585 30.93 13.72 5.54
C SER A 585 30.31 14.60 4.47
N GLN A 586 30.78 14.50 3.22
CA GLN A 586 30.28 15.27 2.08
C GLN A 586 29.15 14.54 1.34
N THR A 587 29.05 13.22 1.48
CA THR A 587 28.03 12.42 0.80
C THR A 587 26.65 12.66 1.41
N ALA A 588 25.63 12.76 0.55
CA ALA A 588 24.26 13.00 0.98
C ALA A 588 23.80 11.95 2.01
N ARG A 589 23.15 12.40 3.10
CA ARG A 589 22.73 11.52 4.22
C ARG A 589 21.90 10.31 3.77
N GLY A 590 21.11 10.47 2.70
CA GLY A 590 20.35 9.37 2.11
C GLY A 590 21.21 8.24 1.55
N TRP A 591 22.34 8.53 0.91
CA TRP A 591 23.22 7.52 0.33
C TRP A 591 23.94 6.71 1.42
N ARG A 592 24.32 7.34 2.54
CA ARG A 592 24.89 6.64 3.70
C ARG A 592 23.92 5.62 4.28
N ALA A 593 22.63 5.95 4.36
CA ALA A 593 21.61 5.01 4.81
C ALA A 593 21.40 3.82 3.86
N PHE A 594 21.37 4.08 2.55
CA PHE A 594 21.28 3.00 1.55
C PHE A 594 22.57 2.15 1.52
N ALA A 595 23.74 2.77 1.75
CA ALA A 595 25.01 2.06 1.90
C ALA A 595 25.01 1.13 3.11
N CYS A 596 24.44 1.56 4.24
CA CYS A 596 24.28 0.72 5.42
C CYS A 596 23.47 -0.55 5.11
N LEU A 597 22.30 -0.38 4.45
CA LEU A 597 21.47 -1.53 4.05
C LEU A 597 22.20 -2.47 3.08
N ALA A 598 22.94 -1.91 2.12
CA ALA A 598 23.74 -2.70 1.19
C ALA A 598 24.87 -3.46 1.91
N LEU A 599 25.57 -2.83 2.86
CA LEU A 599 26.63 -3.46 3.65
C LEU A 599 26.12 -4.59 4.54
N ALA A 600 24.85 -4.57 4.96
CA ALA A 600 24.26 -5.65 5.74
C ALA A 600 24.29 -7.02 5.02
N ASN A 601 24.49 -7.04 3.69
CA ASN A 601 24.72 -8.26 2.92
C ASN A 601 26.09 -8.92 3.16
N TYR A 602 26.98 -8.31 3.95
CA TYR A 602 28.34 -8.79 4.25
C TYR A 602 28.59 -9.02 5.75
N PRO A 603 27.86 -9.95 6.39
CA PRO A 603 27.98 -10.23 7.84
C PRO A 603 29.38 -10.63 8.31
N GLY A 604 30.19 -11.22 7.42
CA GLY A 604 31.53 -11.70 7.74
C GLY A 604 32.64 -10.65 7.67
N ASP A 605 32.38 -9.44 7.17
CA ASP A 605 33.42 -8.40 7.11
C ASP A 605 33.44 -7.59 8.43
N PRO A 606 34.55 -7.62 9.18
CA PRO A 606 34.64 -7.00 10.51
C PRO A 606 34.54 -5.47 10.50
N ARG A 607 34.63 -4.84 9.33
CA ARG A 607 34.56 -3.37 9.16
C ARG A 607 33.12 -2.88 9.04
N VAL A 608 32.20 -3.76 8.66
CA VAL A 608 30.81 -3.41 8.35
C VAL A 608 30.06 -2.91 9.58
N GLU A 609 30.09 -3.66 10.68
CA GLU A 609 29.37 -3.27 11.90
C GLU A 609 29.87 -1.94 12.47
N PRO A 610 31.19 -1.71 12.63
CA PRO A 610 31.72 -0.41 13.04
C PRO A 610 31.27 0.73 12.11
N ALA A 611 31.30 0.52 10.79
CA ALA A 611 30.93 1.55 9.83
C ALA A 611 29.45 1.93 9.95
N ILE A 612 28.54 0.95 9.99
CA ILE A 612 27.10 1.22 10.14
C ILE A 612 26.82 1.95 11.46
N LYS A 613 27.51 1.61 12.55
CA LYS A 613 27.35 2.29 13.85
C LYS A 613 27.65 3.79 13.79
N THR A 614 28.52 4.25 12.88
CA THR A 614 28.82 5.69 12.74
C THR A 614 27.64 6.51 12.22
N VAL A 615 26.68 5.87 11.54
CA VAL A 615 25.51 6.51 10.90
C VAL A 615 24.31 6.55 11.85
N LEU A 616 24.35 5.86 13.00
CA LEU A 616 23.22 5.77 13.94
C LEU A 616 22.74 7.13 14.47
N SER A 617 23.61 8.13 14.50
CA SER A 617 23.31 9.49 14.94
C SER A 617 22.74 10.41 13.85
N ASP A 618 22.58 9.93 12.60
CA ASP A 618 22.14 10.72 11.44
C ASP A 618 20.62 10.99 11.36
N GLY A 619 19.90 11.05 12.49
CA GLY A 619 18.46 11.33 12.53
C GLY A 619 17.62 10.26 11.81
N GLU A 620 16.70 10.67 10.92
CA GLU A 620 15.82 9.76 10.14
C GLU A 620 16.59 8.72 9.30
N TRP A 621 17.85 9.00 8.97
CA TRP A 621 18.72 8.11 8.21
C TRP A 621 19.44 7.10 9.11
N GLY A 622 19.58 7.41 10.40
CA GLY A 622 20.09 6.50 11.42
C GLY A 622 19.15 5.31 11.69
N ASP A 623 17.84 5.45 11.45
CA ASP A 623 16.89 4.35 11.58
C ASP A 623 17.15 3.24 10.53
N ARG A 624 17.60 3.61 9.33
CA ARG A 624 18.07 2.63 8.33
C ARG A 624 19.40 1.99 8.70
N ALA A 625 20.29 2.72 9.39
CA ALA A 625 21.50 2.13 9.95
C ALA A 625 21.19 1.14 11.08
N LYS A 626 20.17 1.42 11.92
CA LYS A 626 19.67 0.44 12.91
C LYS A 626 19.11 -0.81 12.21
N GLN A 627 18.28 -0.63 11.18
CA GLN A 627 17.76 -1.74 10.38
C GLN A 627 18.90 -2.58 9.76
N ALA A 628 19.94 -1.92 9.24
CA ALA A 628 21.11 -2.59 8.69
C ALA A 628 21.90 -3.38 9.75
N LEU A 629 22.07 -2.84 10.96
CA LEU A 629 22.68 -3.58 12.07
C LEU A 629 21.85 -4.80 12.48
N GLU A 630 20.53 -4.65 12.55
CA GLU A 630 19.65 -5.79 12.84
C GLU A 630 19.78 -6.89 11.79
N GLN A 631 19.80 -6.52 10.50
CA GLN A 631 20.02 -7.46 9.40
C GLN A 631 21.40 -8.13 9.49
N LEU A 632 22.45 -7.35 9.78
CA LEU A 632 23.82 -7.82 9.93
C LEU A 632 23.95 -8.82 11.08
N HIS A 633 23.45 -8.47 12.27
CA HIS A 633 23.48 -9.34 13.45
C HIS A 633 22.64 -10.61 13.25
N ALA A 634 21.48 -10.50 12.59
CA ALA A 634 20.68 -11.66 12.23
C ALA A 634 21.40 -12.58 11.23
N ALA A 635 22.18 -12.01 10.32
CA ALA A 635 22.96 -12.77 9.35
C ALA A 635 24.26 -13.36 9.93
N GLN A 636 24.86 -12.74 10.96
CA GLN A 636 26.02 -13.27 11.70
C GLN A 636 25.66 -14.42 12.65
N LYS A 637 24.39 -14.51 13.07
CA LYS A 637 23.87 -15.60 13.91
C LYS A 637 23.49 -16.86 13.12
N LYS A 638 23.35 -16.74 11.80
CA LYS A 638 23.10 -17.85 10.88
C LYS A 638 24.42 -18.37 10.33
#